data_AF-A0A0G4J635-F1
#
_entry.id   AF-A0A0G4J635-F1
#
_cell.length_a   1.000
_cell.length_b   1.000
_cell.length_c   1.000
_cell.angle_alpha   90.00
_cell.angle_beta   90.00
_cell.angle_gamma   90.00
#
_symmetry.space_group_name_H-M   'P 1'
#
loop_
_entity.id
_entity.type
_entity.pdbx_description
1 polymer ?
#
loop_
_entity_poly.entity_id
_entity_poly.type
_entity_poly.pdbx_seq_one_letter_code
_entity_poly.pdbx_strand_id
1 'polypeptide(L)'
;MPSAGGSLWQYSREVADAIAANRPVVALESTIISHGMPYPENVQTAHQVEECIREGGAVPATIAILDGVIRIGLTRGELERIARIGREMVKVSRRDLAFVCASKLNGSTTVSATMICAYHAGISVFCTGPSSIAAPADTMDVSADLTELGRTRVAVVCAGVKSILDIGRTLEFLETEGVPVVTLGADEFPAFFTANSGFKTPMRLDTVQQCANLIRHNETLGLSNGAVIAVPIPTTSSALGAQVEGATQQALQEAVKRGITGRHITPFLLQRIAELTQGASLRANVELIKNNAKHSAAIAKALAGQSPSHEGAPSVLVVGGCALDVLALTPAMIPKTSNPGQVHHSYGGVARNIAECCARLGQRVAIATAVGNDVVGKQILGELESLNVDTSSCVTVEGARTASYVAVHGDDGGLNSCGPSLKAFAKFVLSGDLSLAIADFAVIEAHFATQEMLPTLRRRVESVDVSFVVLDGNLSARVLSSLIEHAFVSGKRVWFEPISIAKSNRFVGVLVHRPDMFRRYSSLIYLSANTLEAMAMATALRSKVFHKPGPSSLEDAIETLTISGIGHLVVMCGAEGALVCSGTKQVIEKINAQYVDPNDIVNTNGAGDCLVASTITGLTRGLDLGDAVRRAMPIAALTVQSRKSVSEKINPSLLTNTGLPRARL
;
A
#
# COMPACT_ATOMS: atom_id res chain seq x y z
N MET A 1 -16.47 9.01 -33.67
CA MET A 1 -17.08 8.41 -32.46
C MET A 1 -16.87 9.39 -31.31
N PRO A 2 -17.91 9.76 -30.56
CA PRO A 2 -17.89 11.02 -29.80
C PRO A 2 -16.93 10.95 -28.61
N SER A 3 -16.01 11.91 -28.60
CA SER A 3 -15.06 12.28 -27.57
C SER A 3 -15.74 12.99 -26.39
N ALA A 4 -15.47 12.53 -25.15
CA ALA A 4 -15.43 13.33 -23.91
C ALA A 4 -14.97 12.41 -22.75
N GLY A 5 -13.66 12.23 -22.59
CA GLY A 5 -13.08 11.37 -21.54
C GLY A 5 -13.18 12.02 -20.16
N GLY A 6 -14.32 11.87 -19.50
CA GLY A 6 -14.44 12.06 -18.06
C GLY A 6 -14.00 10.78 -17.33
N SER A 7 -13.29 10.92 -16.20
CA SER A 7 -13.01 9.80 -15.30
C SER A 7 -14.32 9.20 -14.78
N LEU A 8 -14.42 7.86 -14.70
CA LEU A 8 -15.54 7.14 -14.07
C LEU A 8 -15.71 7.53 -12.59
N TRP A 9 -14.60 7.91 -11.95
CA TRP A 9 -14.52 8.31 -10.56
C TRP A 9 -14.30 9.80 -10.46
N GLN A 10 -15.17 10.49 -9.73
CA GLN A 10 -15.06 11.92 -9.48
C GLN A 10 -15.17 12.21 -7.99
N TYR A 11 -14.19 12.92 -7.46
CA TYR A 11 -14.12 13.32 -6.07
C TYR A 11 -14.57 14.77 -5.92
N SER A 12 -15.28 15.09 -4.84
CA SER A 12 -15.41 16.50 -4.44
C SER A 12 -14.03 17.04 -4.08
N ARG A 13 -13.83 18.35 -4.26
CA ARG A 13 -12.57 19.01 -3.89
C ARG A 13 -12.23 18.80 -2.40
N GLU A 14 -13.23 18.91 -1.53
CA GLU A 14 -13.06 18.75 -0.08
C GLU A 14 -12.55 17.35 0.28
N VAL A 15 -13.10 16.31 -0.35
CA VAL A 15 -12.71 14.91 -0.12
C VAL A 15 -11.34 14.63 -0.72
N ALA A 16 -11.07 15.07 -1.95
CA ALA A 16 -9.75 14.93 -2.58
C ALA A 16 -8.64 15.58 -1.74
N ASP A 17 -8.88 16.81 -1.26
CA ASP A 17 -7.95 17.53 -0.38
C ASP A 17 -7.78 16.83 0.98
N ALA A 18 -8.84 16.17 1.49
CA ALA A 18 -8.77 15.43 2.75
C ALA A 18 -7.93 14.16 2.61
N ILE A 19 -8.17 13.36 1.58
CA ILE A 19 -7.41 12.15 1.27
C ILE A 19 -5.93 12.50 1.03
N ALA A 20 -5.66 13.53 0.21
CA ALA A 20 -4.29 13.97 -0.08
C ALA A 20 -3.54 14.45 1.17
N ALA A 21 -4.25 15.06 2.13
CA ALA A 21 -3.68 15.55 3.38
C ALA A 21 -3.75 14.52 4.53
N ASN A 22 -4.16 13.27 4.26
CA ASN A 22 -4.38 12.23 5.26
C ASN A 22 -5.29 12.67 6.43
N ARG A 23 -6.28 13.52 6.12
CA ARG A 23 -7.30 13.96 7.08
C ARG A 23 -8.40 12.89 7.20
N PRO A 24 -9.07 12.78 8.36
CA PRO A 24 -10.13 11.80 8.54
C PRO A 24 -11.26 12.01 7.52
N VAL A 25 -11.68 10.94 6.85
CA VAL A 25 -12.83 10.94 5.94
C VAL A 25 -13.82 9.86 6.39
N VAL A 26 -15.12 10.16 6.33
CA VAL A 26 -16.20 9.21 6.63
C VAL A 26 -17.11 9.10 5.42
N ALA A 27 -17.24 7.90 4.86
CA ALA A 27 -18.18 7.63 3.77
C ALA A 27 -19.63 7.65 4.28
N LEU A 28 -20.55 8.04 3.40
CA LEU A 28 -22.00 8.01 3.62
C LEU A 28 -22.69 7.44 2.37
N GLU A 29 -23.76 6.66 2.55
CA GLU A 29 -24.54 6.13 1.43
C GLU A 29 -25.64 7.09 0.97
N SER A 30 -26.15 6.89 -0.24
CA SER A 30 -27.24 7.70 -0.81
C SER A 30 -28.60 6.99 -0.84
N THR A 31 -28.68 5.69 -0.54
CA THR A 31 -29.96 4.97 -0.45
C THR A 31 -30.84 5.51 0.67
N ILE A 32 -30.27 5.88 1.82
CA ILE A 32 -31.02 6.47 2.94
C ILE A 32 -31.69 7.79 2.54
N ILE A 33 -31.07 8.56 1.64
CA ILE A 33 -31.56 9.85 1.15
C ILE A 33 -32.67 9.67 0.13
N SER A 34 -32.47 8.78 -0.85
CA SER A 34 -33.40 8.59 -1.98
C SER A 34 -34.60 7.69 -1.67
N HIS A 35 -34.37 6.62 -0.90
CA HIS A 35 -35.35 5.57 -0.63
C HIS A 35 -35.73 5.45 0.84
N GLY A 36 -34.91 5.98 1.75
CA GLY A 36 -35.07 5.83 3.19
C GLY A 36 -35.95 6.89 3.85
N MET A 37 -36.01 8.10 3.31
CA MET A 37 -36.73 9.24 3.90
C MET A 37 -37.47 10.06 2.83
N PRO A 38 -38.62 10.66 3.16
CA PRO A 38 -39.33 11.56 2.24
C PRO A 38 -38.59 12.90 2.08
N TYR A 39 -38.88 13.63 1.01
CA TYR A 39 -38.44 15.02 0.84
C TYR A 39 -39.42 15.97 1.53
N PRO A 40 -38.95 17.01 2.24
CA PRO A 40 -37.57 17.50 2.35
C PRO A 40 -36.75 16.91 3.52
N GLU A 41 -37.30 16.02 4.33
CA GLU A 41 -36.65 15.47 5.52
C GLU A 41 -35.36 14.70 5.17
N ASN A 42 -35.32 14.08 3.99
CA ASN A 42 -34.15 13.35 3.49
C ASN A 42 -32.90 14.23 3.34
N VAL A 43 -33.00 15.35 2.64
CA VAL A 43 -31.88 16.28 2.44
C VAL A 43 -31.53 17.03 3.72
N GLN A 44 -32.53 17.38 4.54
CA GLN A 44 -32.30 17.99 5.84
C GLN A 44 -31.49 17.07 6.76
N THR A 45 -31.87 15.79 6.81
CA THR A 45 -31.14 14.78 7.59
C THR A 45 -29.74 14.56 7.03
N ALA A 46 -29.59 14.46 5.72
CA ALA A 46 -28.28 14.30 5.08
C ALA A 46 -27.34 15.45 5.46
N HIS A 47 -27.80 16.70 5.42
CA HIS A 47 -27.02 17.86 5.88
C HIS A 47 -26.65 17.78 7.36
N GLN A 48 -27.60 17.43 8.23
CA GLN A 48 -27.32 17.29 9.67
C GLN A 48 -26.28 16.22 9.97
N VAL A 49 -26.29 15.11 9.22
CA VAL A 49 -25.33 14.01 9.33
C VAL A 49 -23.94 14.44 8.85
N GLU A 50 -23.86 15.13 7.70
CA GLU A 50 -22.59 15.69 7.22
C GLU A 50 -22.00 16.70 8.22
N GLU A 51 -22.83 17.56 8.82
CA GLU A 51 -22.39 18.50 9.87
C GLU A 51 -21.90 17.78 11.13
N CYS A 52 -22.58 16.72 11.58
CA CYS A 52 -22.10 15.92 12.72
C CYS A 52 -20.70 15.33 12.46
N ILE A 53 -20.40 14.94 11.21
CA ILE A 53 -19.07 14.44 10.82
C ILE A 53 -18.04 15.56 10.83
N ARG A 54 -18.39 16.73 10.29
CA ARG A 54 -17.52 17.92 10.30
C ARG A 54 -17.19 18.39 11.71
N GLU A 55 -18.19 18.47 12.59
CA GLU A 55 -18.01 18.79 14.02
C GLU A 55 -17.10 17.78 14.74
N GLY A 56 -17.17 16.50 14.35
CA GLY A 56 -16.28 15.44 14.83
C GLY A 56 -14.83 15.55 14.34
N GLY A 57 -14.53 16.50 13.42
CA GLY A 57 -13.22 16.73 12.85
C GLY A 57 -12.86 15.82 11.67
N ALA A 58 -13.88 15.29 10.99
CA ALA A 58 -13.73 14.48 9.77
C ALA A 58 -14.44 15.12 8.58
N VAL A 59 -14.09 14.71 7.36
CA VAL A 59 -14.73 15.15 6.13
C VAL A 59 -15.78 14.12 5.69
N PRO A 60 -17.05 14.51 5.49
CA PRO A 60 -18.07 13.61 4.98
C PRO A 60 -17.92 13.38 3.48
N ALA A 61 -18.05 12.12 3.06
CA ALA A 61 -18.05 11.72 1.66
C ALA A 61 -19.35 10.97 1.34
N THR A 62 -20.42 11.71 1.06
CA THR A 62 -21.66 11.12 0.51
C THR A 62 -21.40 10.56 -0.89
N ILE A 63 -21.71 9.28 -1.09
CA ILE A 63 -21.44 8.55 -2.34
C ILE A 63 -22.73 8.29 -3.10
N ALA A 64 -22.74 8.60 -4.40
CA ALA A 64 -23.83 8.31 -5.33
C ALA A 64 -23.30 8.17 -6.76
N ILE A 65 -24.13 7.69 -7.68
CA ILE A 65 -23.86 7.69 -9.11
C ILE A 65 -24.72 8.75 -9.78
N LEU A 66 -24.10 9.70 -10.46
CA LEU A 66 -24.79 10.75 -11.21
C LEU A 66 -24.39 10.65 -12.68
N ASP A 67 -25.39 10.45 -13.54
CA ASP A 67 -25.20 10.37 -14.99
C ASP A 67 -24.13 9.34 -15.40
N GLY A 68 -24.05 8.22 -14.67
CA GLY A 68 -23.07 7.15 -14.83
C GLY A 68 -21.70 7.36 -14.18
N VAL A 69 -21.48 8.50 -13.52
CA VAL A 69 -20.20 8.82 -12.85
C VAL A 69 -20.34 8.57 -11.35
N ILE A 70 -19.41 7.81 -10.79
CA ILE A 70 -19.34 7.58 -9.34
C ILE A 70 -18.79 8.85 -8.69
N ARG A 71 -19.60 9.45 -7.82
CA ARG A 71 -19.25 10.66 -7.07
C ARG A 71 -18.86 10.30 -5.65
N ILE A 72 -17.65 10.66 -5.24
CA ILE A 72 -17.14 10.51 -3.88
C ILE A 72 -17.13 11.88 -3.20
N GLY A 73 -18.14 12.12 -2.36
CA GLY A 73 -18.47 13.44 -1.86
C GLY A 73 -19.37 14.19 -2.85
N LEU A 74 -20.57 14.56 -2.39
CA LEU A 74 -21.51 15.36 -3.17
C LEU A 74 -21.42 16.82 -2.78
N THR A 75 -21.59 17.71 -3.76
CA THR A 75 -21.87 19.12 -3.47
C THR A 75 -23.27 19.28 -2.88
N ARG A 76 -23.54 20.41 -2.21
CA ARG A 76 -24.88 20.73 -1.71
C ARG A 76 -25.97 20.65 -2.78
N GLY A 77 -25.68 21.15 -3.99
CA GLY A 77 -26.61 21.09 -5.12
C GLY A 77 -26.85 19.66 -5.62
N GLU A 78 -25.84 18.80 -5.59
CA GLU A 78 -25.98 17.38 -5.97
C GLU A 78 -26.73 16.58 -4.91
N LEU A 79 -26.52 16.89 -3.62
CA LEU A 79 -27.28 16.31 -2.51
C LEU A 79 -28.77 16.66 -2.63
N GLU A 80 -29.09 17.93 -2.91
CA GLU A 80 -30.46 18.36 -3.21
C GLU A 80 -31.02 17.67 -4.47
N ARG A 81 -30.21 17.51 -5.51
CA ARG A 81 -30.59 16.81 -6.75
C ARG A 81 -31.02 15.38 -6.46
N ILE A 82 -30.20 14.59 -5.77
CA ILE A 82 -30.54 13.19 -5.47
C ILE A 82 -31.75 13.07 -4.53
N ALA A 83 -31.91 14.02 -3.60
CA ALA A 83 -33.02 14.02 -2.66
C ALA A 83 -34.37 14.34 -3.34
N ARG A 84 -34.37 15.21 -4.35
CA ARG A 84 -35.56 15.51 -5.16
C ARG A 84 -35.93 14.40 -6.14
N ILE A 85 -34.93 13.76 -6.76
CA ILE A 85 -35.17 12.59 -7.64
C ILE A 85 -35.76 11.44 -6.81
N GLY A 86 -35.26 11.22 -5.60
CA GLY A 86 -35.83 10.25 -4.67
C GLY A 86 -35.86 8.84 -5.25
N ARG A 87 -37.04 8.20 -5.20
CA ARG A 87 -37.25 6.80 -5.62
C ARG A 87 -37.12 6.55 -7.13
N GLU A 88 -36.99 7.59 -7.95
CA GLU A 88 -36.69 7.43 -9.38
C GLU A 88 -35.21 7.07 -9.63
N MET A 89 -34.33 7.27 -8.63
CA MET A 89 -32.97 6.77 -8.71
C MET A 89 -32.94 5.24 -8.71
N VAL A 90 -32.03 4.64 -9.47
CA VAL A 90 -31.79 3.20 -9.38
C VAL A 90 -31.18 2.90 -8.02
N LYS A 91 -31.75 1.97 -7.25
CA LYS A 91 -31.12 1.47 -6.03
C LYS A 91 -29.98 0.52 -6.41
N VAL A 92 -28.74 0.89 -6.08
CA VAL A 92 -27.52 0.23 -6.58
C VAL A 92 -26.85 -0.60 -5.49
N SER A 93 -26.81 -1.92 -5.69
CA SER A 93 -25.95 -2.84 -4.96
C SER A 93 -24.74 -3.23 -5.83
N ARG A 94 -23.85 -4.10 -5.32
CA ARG A 94 -22.64 -4.56 -6.02
C ARG A 94 -22.92 -4.96 -7.48
N ARG A 95 -23.98 -5.73 -7.72
CA ARG A 95 -24.32 -6.26 -9.05
C ARG A 95 -24.79 -5.18 -10.03
N ASP A 96 -25.28 -4.05 -9.52
CA ASP A 96 -25.91 -3.00 -10.31
C ASP A 96 -24.90 -1.92 -10.72
N LEU A 97 -23.77 -1.79 -10.00
CA LEU A 97 -22.74 -0.75 -10.20
C LEU A 97 -22.35 -0.58 -11.68
N ALA A 98 -21.89 -1.65 -12.32
CA ALA A 98 -21.42 -1.61 -13.70
C ALA A 98 -22.54 -1.21 -14.68
N PHE A 99 -23.75 -1.74 -14.48
CA PHE A 99 -24.90 -1.45 -15.33
C PHE A 99 -25.31 0.03 -15.25
N VAL A 100 -25.42 0.59 -14.04
CA VAL A 100 -25.81 1.98 -13.83
C VAL A 100 -24.76 2.94 -14.41
N CYS A 101 -23.47 2.65 -14.19
CA CYS A 101 -22.37 3.43 -14.76
C CYS A 101 -22.37 3.38 -16.30
N ALA A 102 -22.42 2.19 -16.88
CA ALA A 102 -22.41 2.00 -18.34
C ALA A 102 -23.63 2.62 -19.03
N SER A 103 -24.79 2.56 -18.38
CA SER A 103 -26.05 3.10 -18.89
C SER A 103 -26.22 4.61 -18.63
N LYS A 104 -25.25 5.26 -17.98
CA LYS A 104 -25.30 6.68 -17.62
C LYS A 104 -26.52 7.06 -16.78
N LEU A 105 -26.94 6.16 -15.89
CA LEU A 105 -28.10 6.36 -15.03
C LEU A 105 -27.71 7.05 -13.71
N ASN A 106 -28.71 7.62 -13.03
CA ASN A 106 -28.58 8.09 -11.66
C ASN A 106 -28.85 6.93 -10.69
N GLY A 107 -27.92 6.69 -9.77
CA GLY A 107 -27.96 5.56 -8.85
C GLY A 107 -27.70 5.98 -7.41
N SER A 108 -28.54 5.49 -6.50
CA SER A 108 -28.32 5.60 -5.06
C SER A 108 -27.62 4.35 -4.54
N THR A 109 -26.43 4.48 -3.98
CA THR A 109 -25.63 3.35 -3.49
C THR A 109 -26.18 2.82 -2.18
N THR A 110 -26.30 1.50 -2.08
CA THR A 110 -26.55 0.75 -0.84
C THR A 110 -25.26 0.58 -0.05
N VAL A 111 -25.31 -0.07 1.11
CA VAL A 111 -24.12 -0.38 1.92
C VAL A 111 -23.05 -1.09 1.09
N SER A 112 -23.38 -2.16 0.38
CA SER A 112 -22.43 -2.89 -0.45
C SER A 112 -21.76 -2.04 -1.53
N ALA A 113 -22.55 -1.25 -2.29
CA ALA A 113 -22.00 -0.38 -3.32
C ALA A 113 -21.16 0.77 -2.73
N THR A 114 -21.59 1.37 -1.61
CA THR A 114 -20.86 2.42 -0.92
C THR A 114 -19.52 1.91 -0.38
N MET A 115 -19.47 0.70 0.19
CA MET A 115 -18.24 0.08 0.67
C MET A 115 -17.20 -0.07 -0.45
N ILE A 116 -17.61 -0.58 -1.61
CA ILE A 116 -16.71 -0.72 -2.79
C ILE A 116 -16.14 0.64 -3.19
N CYS A 117 -16.98 1.65 -3.28
CA CYS A 117 -16.56 3.00 -3.66
C CYS A 117 -15.67 3.67 -2.59
N ALA A 118 -15.98 3.48 -1.31
CA ALA A 118 -15.21 4.00 -0.18
C ALA A 118 -13.81 3.36 -0.12
N TYR A 119 -13.74 2.03 -0.29
CA TYR A 119 -12.46 1.32 -0.34
C TYR A 119 -11.59 1.76 -1.52
N HIS A 120 -12.19 1.93 -2.71
CA HIS A 120 -11.48 2.48 -3.87
C HIS A 120 -10.91 3.88 -3.61
N ALA A 121 -11.60 4.68 -2.78
CA ALA A 121 -11.19 6.02 -2.38
C ALA A 121 -10.19 6.06 -1.21
N GLY A 122 -9.79 4.92 -0.62
CA GLY A 122 -8.95 4.87 0.58
C GLY A 122 -9.67 5.34 1.85
N ILE A 123 -10.99 5.17 1.93
CA ILE A 123 -11.81 5.55 3.09
C ILE A 123 -12.14 4.30 3.91
N SER A 124 -11.52 4.13 5.08
CA SER A 124 -11.70 2.93 5.93
C SER A 124 -12.95 2.96 6.83
N VAL A 125 -13.66 4.09 6.95
CA VAL A 125 -14.84 4.23 7.84
C VAL A 125 -16.06 4.69 7.05
N PHE A 126 -17.16 3.95 7.22
CA PHE A 126 -18.46 4.22 6.59
C PHE A 126 -19.55 4.30 7.65
N CYS A 127 -20.27 5.43 7.67
CA CYS A 127 -21.44 5.64 8.52
C CYS A 127 -22.73 5.31 7.78
N THR A 128 -23.57 4.45 8.37
CA THR A 128 -24.95 4.21 7.93
C THR A 128 -25.89 4.16 9.15
N GLY A 129 -27.19 4.19 8.91
CA GLY A 129 -28.22 4.14 9.95
C GLY A 129 -28.51 2.67 10.28
N PRO A 130 -29.71 2.17 9.95
CA PRO A 130 -29.98 0.74 9.91
C PRO A 130 -29.57 0.14 8.57
N SER A 131 -28.63 -0.78 8.56
CA SER A 131 -28.35 -1.50 7.34
C SER A 131 -29.40 -2.58 7.09
N SER A 132 -29.66 -2.82 5.81
CA SER A 132 -30.30 -4.04 5.30
C SER A 132 -29.36 -5.26 5.42
N ILE A 133 -28.32 -5.20 6.26
CA ILE A 133 -27.41 -6.32 6.53
C ILE A 133 -28.20 -7.34 7.34
N ALA A 134 -28.91 -8.23 6.66
CA ALA A 134 -29.59 -9.31 7.32
C ALA A 134 -29.80 -10.51 6.40
N ALA A 135 -29.94 -11.66 7.06
CA ALA A 135 -30.49 -12.87 6.49
C ALA A 135 -31.93 -13.05 7.00
N PRO A 136 -32.91 -13.37 6.13
CA PRO A 136 -34.27 -13.67 6.56
C PRO A 136 -34.36 -15.08 7.16
N ALA A 137 -35.44 -15.31 7.90
CA ALA A 137 -35.65 -16.54 8.68
C ALA A 137 -36.00 -17.79 7.84
N ASP A 138 -36.47 -17.71 6.60
CA ASP A 138 -36.92 -18.93 5.88
C ASP A 138 -36.65 -18.90 4.37
N THR A 139 -35.86 -17.94 3.88
CA THR A 139 -35.58 -17.79 2.44
C THR A 139 -34.11 -17.49 2.18
N MET A 140 -33.65 -17.67 0.94
CA MET A 140 -32.32 -17.26 0.50
C MET A 140 -32.26 -15.76 0.08
N ASP A 141 -33.21 -14.94 0.53
CA ASP A 141 -33.22 -13.48 0.29
C ASP A 141 -32.25 -12.76 1.23
N VAL A 142 -30.97 -13.16 1.16
CA VAL A 142 -29.87 -12.64 1.98
C VAL A 142 -29.30 -11.38 1.34
N SER A 143 -29.11 -10.33 2.14
CA SER A 143 -28.55 -9.09 1.62
C SER A 143 -27.10 -9.26 1.13
N ALA A 144 -26.81 -8.71 -0.05
CA ALA A 144 -25.47 -8.64 -0.60
C ALA A 144 -24.50 -7.84 0.30
N ASP A 145 -25.03 -7.01 1.21
CA ASP A 145 -24.22 -6.24 2.16
C ASP A 145 -23.45 -7.16 3.13
N LEU A 146 -24.00 -8.32 3.48
CA LEU A 146 -23.34 -9.31 4.33
C LEU A 146 -22.09 -9.88 3.68
N THR A 147 -22.20 -10.31 2.43
CA THR A 147 -21.07 -10.82 1.65
C THR A 147 -20.07 -9.73 1.31
N GLU A 148 -20.52 -8.47 1.14
CA GLU A 148 -19.58 -7.36 0.92
C GLU A 148 -18.71 -7.07 2.13
N LEU A 149 -19.28 -7.18 3.34
CA LEU A 149 -18.52 -7.12 4.59
C LEU A 149 -17.42 -8.18 4.67
N GLY A 150 -17.62 -9.38 4.10
CA GLY A 150 -16.58 -10.41 4.01
C GLY A 150 -15.48 -10.13 2.98
N ARG A 151 -15.60 -9.09 2.15
CA ARG A 151 -14.72 -8.84 0.98
C ARG A 151 -14.01 -7.49 0.99
N THR A 152 -14.60 -6.49 1.62
CA THR A 152 -14.18 -5.10 1.44
C THR A 152 -13.79 -4.48 2.77
N ARG A 153 -12.54 -4.01 2.86
CA ARG A 153 -11.90 -3.47 4.08
C ARG A 153 -12.44 -2.08 4.45
N VAL A 154 -13.70 -2.02 4.85
CA VAL A 154 -14.36 -0.81 5.34
C VAL A 154 -15.12 -1.16 6.61
N ALA A 155 -14.89 -0.40 7.67
CA ALA A 155 -15.64 -0.52 8.91
C ALA A 155 -16.97 0.22 8.77
N VAL A 156 -18.06 -0.53 8.92
CA VAL A 156 -19.43 -0.03 8.87
C VAL A 156 -19.90 0.26 10.28
N VAL A 157 -20.09 1.55 10.57
CA VAL A 157 -20.67 2.03 11.82
C VAL A 157 -22.17 2.16 11.64
N CYS A 158 -22.94 1.38 12.40
CA CYS A 158 -24.39 1.32 12.30
C CYS A 158 -25.04 1.16 13.67
N ALA A 159 -26.38 1.22 13.72
CA ALA A 159 -27.13 0.96 14.95
C ALA A 159 -27.58 -0.51 15.09
N GLY A 160 -26.78 -1.44 14.55
CA GLY A 160 -27.16 -2.84 14.43
C GLY A 160 -28.11 -3.10 13.27
N VAL A 161 -29.00 -4.07 13.45
CA VAL A 161 -29.90 -4.59 12.41
C VAL A 161 -31.34 -4.15 12.70
N LYS A 162 -32.13 -3.86 11.65
CA LYS A 162 -33.54 -3.47 11.81
C LYS A 162 -34.30 -4.54 12.58
N SER A 163 -35.13 -4.14 13.56
CA SER A 163 -35.93 -5.05 14.40
C SER A 163 -36.88 -5.99 13.64
N ILE A 164 -37.14 -5.72 12.36
CA ILE A 164 -37.97 -6.57 11.47
C ILE A 164 -37.20 -7.74 10.84
N LEU A 165 -35.89 -7.86 11.09
CA LEU A 165 -34.98 -8.85 10.49
C LEU A 165 -34.45 -9.82 11.56
N ASP A 166 -33.91 -10.97 11.14
CA ASP A 166 -33.40 -12.01 12.04
C ASP A 166 -31.96 -11.71 12.48
N ILE A 167 -31.80 -11.19 13.69
CA ILE A 167 -30.50 -10.83 14.26
C ILE A 167 -29.60 -12.05 14.45
N GLY A 168 -30.15 -13.16 14.98
CA GLY A 168 -29.39 -14.38 15.25
C GLY A 168 -28.72 -14.91 13.99
N ARG A 169 -29.50 -15.09 12.92
CA ARG A 169 -28.96 -15.55 11.63
C ARG A 169 -28.01 -14.57 10.98
N THR A 170 -28.22 -13.28 11.19
CA THR A 170 -27.32 -12.26 10.68
C THR A 170 -25.94 -12.37 11.34
N LEU A 171 -25.90 -12.58 12.66
CA LEU A 171 -24.63 -12.78 13.38
C LEU A 171 -23.91 -14.07 12.95
N GLU A 172 -24.64 -15.18 12.78
CA GLU A 172 -24.09 -16.45 12.27
C GLU A 172 -23.52 -16.32 10.85
N PHE A 173 -24.20 -15.55 9.98
CA PHE A 173 -23.72 -15.29 8.62
C PHE A 173 -22.44 -14.45 8.62
N LEU A 174 -22.39 -13.41 9.46
CA LEU A 174 -21.21 -12.56 9.60
C LEU A 174 -20.02 -13.34 10.16
N GLU A 175 -20.25 -14.25 11.10
CA GLU A 175 -19.23 -15.19 11.59
C GLU A 175 -18.71 -16.07 10.43
N THR A 176 -19.60 -16.62 9.61
CA THR A 176 -19.23 -17.45 8.45
C THR A 176 -18.39 -16.68 7.42
N GLU A 177 -18.72 -15.42 7.15
CA GLU A 177 -17.95 -14.53 6.25
C GLU A 177 -16.66 -13.98 6.90
N GLY A 178 -16.37 -14.35 8.15
CA GLY A 178 -15.18 -13.90 8.87
C GLY A 178 -15.21 -12.41 9.21
N VAL A 179 -16.39 -11.82 9.40
CA VAL A 179 -16.56 -10.40 9.69
C VAL A 179 -16.56 -10.15 11.20
N PRO A 180 -15.62 -9.37 11.75
CA PRO A 180 -15.68 -8.95 13.15
C PRO A 180 -16.92 -8.07 13.39
N VAL A 181 -17.74 -8.48 14.36
CA VAL A 181 -18.93 -7.75 14.82
C VAL A 181 -18.70 -7.28 16.24
N VAL A 182 -18.70 -5.96 16.43
CA VAL A 182 -18.44 -5.31 17.71
C VAL A 182 -19.64 -4.48 18.13
N THR A 183 -20.03 -4.54 19.40
CA THR A 183 -20.83 -3.47 20.01
C THR A 183 -19.95 -2.53 20.83
N LEU A 184 -20.11 -1.22 20.62
CA LEU A 184 -19.41 -0.19 21.37
C LEU A 184 -20.10 0.06 22.73
N GLY A 185 -19.42 -0.33 23.81
CA GLY A 185 -19.81 -0.04 25.18
C GLY A 185 -20.97 -0.87 25.75
N ALA A 186 -21.36 -1.97 25.10
CA ALA A 186 -22.44 -2.84 25.56
C ALA A 186 -22.17 -4.33 25.26
N ASP A 187 -22.76 -5.20 26.09
CA ASP A 187 -22.64 -6.67 25.98
C ASP A 187 -23.69 -7.30 25.05
N GLU A 188 -24.72 -6.54 24.68
CA GLU A 188 -25.76 -6.96 23.76
C GLU A 188 -25.59 -6.29 22.39
N PHE A 189 -25.99 -7.00 21.33
CA PHE A 189 -26.07 -6.43 20.00
C PHE A 189 -27.36 -5.58 19.90
N PRO A 190 -27.31 -4.33 19.38
CA PRO A 190 -28.49 -3.49 19.31
C PRO A 190 -29.46 -3.92 18.20
N ALA A 191 -30.76 -3.83 18.45
CA ALA A 191 -31.81 -4.03 17.45
C ALA A 191 -32.35 -2.67 16.97
N PHE A 192 -31.46 -1.85 16.42
CA PHE A 192 -31.77 -0.56 15.80
C PHE A 192 -32.41 0.49 16.72
N PHE A 193 -33.72 0.40 16.98
CA PHE A 193 -34.43 1.33 17.87
C PHE A 193 -34.25 1.00 19.35
N THR A 194 -33.76 -0.19 19.69
CA THR A 194 -33.45 -0.59 21.06
C THR A 194 -31.98 -0.96 21.20
N ALA A 195 -31.38 -0.59 22.34
CA ALA A 195 -30.02 -0.98 22.70
C ALA A 195 -29.91 -2.49 22.98
N ASN A 196 -31.01 -3.13 23.37
CA ASN A 196 -31.05 -4.53 23.79
C ASN A 196 -31.89 -5.34 22.82
N SER A 197 -31.27 -6.33 22.17
CA SER A 197 -31.96 -7.26 21.25
C SER A 197 -32.24 -8.62 21.87
N GLY A 198 -31.65 -8.92 23.04
CA GLY A 198 -31.60 -10.28 23.59
C GLY A 198 -30.52 -11.17 22.96
N PHE A 199 -29.77 -10.68 21.98
CA PHE A 199 -28.58 -11.35 21.43
C PHE A 199 -27.31 -10.76 22.02
N LYS A 200 -26.45 -11.63 22.53
CA LYS A 200 -25.12 -11.24 23.01
C LYS A 200 -24.28 -10.74 21.83
N THR A 201 -23.53 -9.66 22.03
CA THR A 201 -22.59 -9.20 21.00
C THR A 201 -21.43 -10.20 20.84
N PRO A 202 -20.98 -10.52 19.60
CA PRO A 202 -19.82 -11.38 19.41
C PRO A 202 -18.54 -10.81 20.03
N MET A 203 -18.36 -9.49 19.92
CA MET A 203 -17.23 -8.78 20.52
C MET A 203 -17.69 -7.46 21.16
N ARG A 204 -17.11 -7.11 22.30
CA ARG A 204 -17.33 -5.82 22.95
C ARG A 204 -16.03 -5.02 22.93
N LEU A 205 -16.12 -3.77 22.51
CA LEU A 205 -15.08 -2.75 22.72
C LEU A 205 -15.71 -1.56 23.45
N ASP A 206 -14.99 -0.92 24.34
CA ASP A 206 -15.54 0.14 25.19
C ASP A 206 -15.17 1.56 24.73
N THR A 207 -14.20 1.68 23.82
CA THR A 207 -13.65 2.97 23.41
C THR A 207 -13.49 3.08 21.89
N VAL A 208 -13.63 4.31 21.39
CA VAL A 208 -13.33 4.68 20.01
C VAL A 208 -11.91 4.26 19.59
N GLN A 209 -10.95 4.38 20.51
CA GLN A 209 -9.56 3.99 20.24
C GLN A 209 -9.41 2.49 20.02
N GLN A 210 -10.13 1.65 20.79
CA GLN A 210 -10.13 0.22 20.56
C GLN A 210 -10.74 -0.14 19.20
N CYS A 211 -11.83 0.53 18.80
CA CYS A 211 -12.41 0.37 17.46
C CYS A 211 -11.40 0.73 16.36
N ALA A 212 -10.70 1.86 16.49
CA ALA A 212 -9.66 2.25 15.54
C ALA A 212 -8.50 1.23 15.52
N ASN A 213 -8.10 0.69 16.68
CA ASN A 213 -7.09 -0.36 16.75
C ASN A 213 -7.53 -1.64 16.04
N LEU A 214 -8.80 -2.05 16.17
CA LEU A 214 -9.33 -3.22 15.47
C LEU A 214 -9.18 -3.06 13.95
N ILE A 215 -9.65 -1.93 13.40
CA ILE A 215 -9.57 -1.63 11.97
C ILE A 215 -8.11 -1.67 11.49
N ARG A 216 -7.21 -1.03 12.24
CA ARG A 216 -5.77 -0.98 11.94
C ARG A 216 -5.11 -2.36 11.96
N HIS A 217 -5.42 -3.20 12.94
CA HIS A 217 -4.83 -4.53 13.03
C HIS A 217 -5.39 -5.45 11.94
N ASN A 218 -6.65 -5.25 11.55
CA ASN A 218 -7.24 -5.95 10.41
C ASN A 218 -6.45 -5.68 9.11
N GLU A 219 -6.13 -4.41 8.87
CA GLU A 219 -5.25 -3.98 7.76
C GLU A 219 -3.83 -4.53 7.89
N THR A 220 -3.24 -4.44 9.09
CA THR A 220 -1.85 -4.90 9.37
C THR A 220 -1.67 -6.40 9.15
N LEU A 221 -2.70 -7.19 9.46
CA LEU A 221 -2.71 -8.64 9.25
C LEU A 221 -2.98 -9.03 7.78
N GLY A 222 -3.30 -8.07 6.91
CA GLY A 222 -3.61 -8.32 5.50
C GLY A 222 -4.97 -8.99 5.27
N LEU A 223 -5.89 -8.93 6.23
CA LEU A 223 -7.20 -9.57 6.15
C LEU A 223 -8.13 -8.83 5.18
N SER A 224 -8.84 -9.54 4.31
CA SER A 224 -9.67 -8.98 3.24
C SER A 224 -11.16 -8.85 3.62
N ASN A 225 -11.47 -8.40 4.83
CA ASN A 225 -12.83 -8.21 5.34
C ASN A 225 -13.00 -6.79 5.92
N GLY A 226 -14.24 -6.36 6.05
CA GLY A 226 -14.65 -5.15 6.78
C GLY A 226 -14.93 -5.47 8.25
N ALA A 227 -15.60 -4.55 8.94
CA ALA A 227 -16.04 -4.74 10.32
C ALA A 227 -17.43 -4.13 10.52
N VAL A 228 -18.24 -4.72 11.41
CA VAL A 228 -19.47 -4.09 11.89
C VAL A 228 -19.20 -3.50 13.26
N ILE A 229 -19.35 -2.19 13.39
CA ILE A 229 -19.27 -1.46 14.66
C ILE A 229 -20.69 -0.98 14.99
N ALA A 230 -21.38 -1.77 15.82
CA ALA A 230 -22.71 -1.47 16.28
C ALA A 230 -22.66 -0.46 17.44
N VAL A 231 -23.34 0.66 17.26
CA VAL A 231 -23.47 1.75 18.23
C VAL A 231 -24.94 1.77 18.71
N PRO A 232 -25.21 1.46 19.99
CA PRO A 232 -26.57 1.50 20.52
C PRO A 232 -27.22 2.89 20.40
N ILE A 233 -28.55 2.91 20.38
CA ILE A 233 -29.32 4.16 20.44
C ILE A 233 -28.89 4.99 21.66
N PRO A 234 -28.74 6.33 21.55
CA PRO A 234 -28.42 7.16 22.71
C PRO A 234 -29.42 6.97 23.85
N THR A 235 -28.94 6.99 25.08
CA THR A 235 -29.78 6.89 26.29
C THR A 235 -30.85 7.99 26.32
N THR A 236 -30.52 9.19 25.86
CA THR A 236 -31.45 10.33 25.71
C THR A 236 -32.60 10.07 24.73
N SER A 237 -32.43 9.12 23.81
CA SER A 237 -33.42 8.73 22.80
C SER A 237 -34.05 7.35 23.06
N SER A 238 -33.72 6.70 24.18
CA SER A 238 -34.18 5.33 24.47
C SER A 238 -35.70 5.23 24.66
N ALA A 239 -36.35 6.24 25.24
CA ALA A 239 -37.81 6.26 25.38
C ALA A 239 -38.52 6.30 24.01
N LEU A 240 -37.96 7.09 23.08
CA LEU A 240 -38.44 7.16 21.71
C LEU A 240 -38.24 5.83 21.00
N GLY A 241 -37.07 5.20 21.19
CA GLY A 241 -36.76 3.87 20.70
C GLY A 241 -37.74 2.80 21.17
N ALA A 242 -38.03 2.76 22.47
CA ALA A 242 -38.98 1.81 23.06
C ALA A 242 -40.41 1.96 22.51
N GLN A 243 -40.86 3.20 22.26
CA GLN A 243 -42.14 3.46 21.59
C GLN A 243 -42.18 2.84 20.18
N VAL A 244 -41.10 3.01 19.41
CA VAL A 244 -41.01 2.48 18.03
C VAL A 244 -40.91 0.96 18.02
N GLU A 245 -40.19 0.37 18.98
CA GLU A 245 -40.11 -1.08 19.13
C GLU A 245 -41.47 -1.68 19.48
N GLY A 246 -42.21 -1.08 20.42
CA GLY A 246 -43.58 -1.49 20.74
C GLY A 246 -44.51 -1.46 19.52
N ALA A 247 -44.42 -0.39 18.71
CA ALA A 247 -45.14 -0.30 17.45
C ALA A 247 -44.71 -1.36 16.41
N THR A 248 -43.43 -1.71 16.39
CA THR A 248 -42.87 -2.75 15.49
C THR A 248 -43.41 -4.12 15.86
N GLN A 249 -43.41 -4.46 17.15
CA GLN A 249 -43.98 -5.73 17.63
C GLN A 249 -45.48 -5.82 17.35
N GLN A 250 -46.22 -4.72 17.54
CA GLN A 250 -47.63 -4.67 17.17
C GLN A 250 -47.83 -4.87 15.65
N ALA A 251 -47.04 -4.19 14.81
CA ALA A 251 -47.13 -4.32 13.36
C ALA A 251 -46.81 -5.75 12.88
N LEU A 252 -45.82 -6.41 13.47
CA LEU A 252 -45.49 -7.82 13.18
C LEU A 252 -46.65 -8.75 13.54
N GLN A 253 -47.26 -8.58 14.72
CA GLN A 253 -48.43 -9.36 15.12
C GLN A 253 -49.63 -9.13 14.19
N GLU A 254 -49.86 -7.88 13.75
CA GLU A 254 -50.90 -7.56 12.79
C GLU A 254 -50.63 -8.17 11.41
N ALA A 255 -49.38 -8.20 10.95
CA ALA A 255 -48.98 -8.85 9.69
C ALA A 255 -49.31 -10.35 9.72
N VAL A 256 -48.95 -11.04 10.82
CA VAL A 256 -49.24 -12.46 11.03
C VAL A 256 -50.74 -12.71 11.04
N LYS A 257 -51.51 -11.94 11.83
CA LYS A 257 -52.98 -12.08 11.89
C LYS A 257 -53.67 -11.87 10.54
N ARG A 258 -53.10 -11.03 9.67
CA ARG A 258 -53.63 -10.73 8.33
C ARG A 258 -53.03 -11.61 7.22
N GLY A 259 -52.14 -12.55 7.55
CA GLY A 259 -51.48 -13.42 6.58
C GLY A 259 -50.57 -12.69 5.59
N ILE A 260 -50.03 -11.52 5.96
CA ILE A 260 -49.17 -10.72 5.08
C ILE A 260 -47.76 -11.32 5.10
N THR A 261 -47.31 -11.83 3.96
CA THR A 261 -46.03 -12.55 3.83
C THR A 261 -45.27 -12.14 2.55
N GLY A 262 -44.03 -12.61 2.42
CA GLY A 262 -43.18 -12.38 1.24
C GLY A 262 -42.91 -10.91 0.98
N ARG A 263 -42.85 -10.50 -0.29
CA ARG A 263 -42.56 -9.11 -0.72
C ARG A 263 -43.50 -8.05 -0.16
N HIS A 264 -44.66 -8.44 0.37
CA HIS A 264 -45.67 -7.52 0.91
C HIS A 264 -45.45 -7.20 2.39
N ILE A 265 -44.62 -7.96 3.11
CA ILE A 265 -44.41 -7.77 4.54
C ILE A 265 -43.68 -6.46 4.85
N THR A 266 -42.58 -6.16 4.17
CA THR A 266 -41.76 -4.98 4.45
C THR A 266 -42.51 -3.66 4.17
N PRO A 267 -43.21 -3.47 3.03
CA PRO A 267 -44.01 -2.26 2.82
C PRO A 267 -45.11 -2.09 3.87
N PHE A 268 -45.79 -3.19 4.25
CA PHE A 268 -46.81 -3.16 5.30
C PHE A 268 -46.24 -2.73 6.64
N LEU A 269 -45.13 -3.36 7.08
CA LEU A 269 -44.50 -3.04 8.37
C LEU A 269 -44.07 -1.58 8.44
N LEU A 270 -43.41 -1.06 7.40
CA LEU A 270 -42.95 0.33 7.36
C LEU A 270 -44.12 1.31 7.43
N GLN A 271 -45.19 1.07 6.66
CA GLN A 271 -46.39 1.90 6.69
C GLN A 271 -47.05 1.85 8.08
N ARG A 272 -47.21 0.65 8.63
CA ARG A 272 -47.91 0.46 9.91
C ARG A 272 -47.14 1.05 11.08
N ILE A 273 -45.82 0.92 11.10
CA ILE A 273 -44.96 1.55 12.12
C ILE A 273 -45.06 3.08 12.01
N ALA A 274 -45.06 3.65 10.81
CA ALA A 274 -45.22 5.09 10.63
C ALA A 274 -46.56 5.60 11.19
N GLU A 275 -47.65 4.87 10.92
CA GLU A 275 -49.00 5.17 11.46
C GLU A 275 -49.03 5.10 13.00
N LEU A 276 -48.53 4.01 13.58
CA LEU A 276 -48.55 3.77 15.03
C LEU A 276 -47.65 4.74 15.81
N THR A 277 -46.56 5.20 15.20
CA THR A 277 -45.58 6.05 15.86
C THR A 277 -45.82 7.55 15.64
N GLN A 278 -46.76 7.93 14.76
CA GLN A 278 -47.05 9.34 14.41
C GLN A 278 -45.78 10.16 14.15
N GLY A 279 -44.83 9.58 13.41
CA GLY A 279 -43.53 10.20 13.08
C GLY A 279 -42.41 10.02 14.11
N ALA A 280 -42.65 9.37 15.25
CA ALA A 280 -41.59 9.04 16.21
C ALA A 280 -40.51 8.09 15.64
N SER A 281 -40.88 7.17 14.73
CA SER A 281 -39.93 6.29 14.02
C SER A 281 -38.93 7.06 13.16
N LEU A 282 -39.39 8.08 12.42
CA LEU A 282 -38.51 8.94 11.63
C LEU A 282 -37.58 9.75 12.54
N ARG A 283 -38.11 10.36 13.62
CA ARG A 283 -37.30 11.11 14.60
C ARG A 283 -36.22 10.24 15.24
N ALA A 284 -36.56 9.01 15.64
CA ALA A 284 -35.60 8.07 16.20
C ALA A 284 -34.51 7.71 15.18
N ASN A 285 -34.89 7.47 13.92
CA ASN A 285 -33.94 7.15 12.86
C ASN A 285 -32.95 8.31 12.60
N VAL A 286 -33.43 9.56 12.65
CA VAL A 286 -32.58 10.76 12.53
C VAL A 286 -31.57 10.85 13.69
N GLU A 287 -32.00 10.64 14.93
CA GLU A 287 -31.08 10.67 16.08
C GLU A 287 -30.06 9.51 16.06
N LEU A 288 -30.47 8.34 15.57
CA LEU A 288 -29.60 7.18 15.38
C LEU A 288 -28.49 7.45 14.36
N ILE A 289 -28.83 7.92 13.15
CA ILE A 289 -27.81 8.20 12.14
C ILE A 289 -26.87 9.33 12.59
N LYS A 290 -27.37 10.34 13.30
CA LYS A 290 -26.53 11.39 13.90
C LYS A 290 -25.58 10.82 14.95
N ASN A 291 -26.04 9.87 15.78
CA ASN A 291 -25.17 9.21 16.75
C ASN A 291 -24.07 8.38 16.07
N ASN A 292 -24.43 7.63 15.02
CA ASN A 292 -23.48 6.85 14.24
C ASN A 292 -22.46 7.75 13.55
N ALA A 293 -22.90 8.90 13.03
CA ALA A 293 -22.05 9.90 12.38
C ALA A 293 -20.98 10.45 13.34
N LYS A 294 -21.38 10.79 14.57
CA LYS A 294 -20.45 11.26 15.62
C LYS A 294 -19.40 10.21 15.98
N HIS A 295 -19.82 8.96 16.16
CA HIS A 295 -18.89 7.87 16.46
C HIS A 295 -17.97 7.55 15.27
N SER A 296 -18.51 7.58 14.05
CA SER A 296 -17.73 7.38 12.82
C SER A 296 -16.64 8.42 12.66
N ALA A 297 -16.96 9.70 12.89
CA ALA A 297 -15.99 10.78 12.83
C ALA A 297 -14.90 10.62 13.91
N ALA A 298 -15.28 10.23 15.12
CA ALA A 298 -14.34 9.97 16.20
C ALA A 298 -13.40 8.79 15.87
N ILE A 299 -13.92 7.69 15.30
CA ILE A 299 -13.13 6.53 14.87
C ILE A 299 -12.18 6.93 13.73
N ALA A 300 -12.68 7.62 12.70
CA ALA A 300 -11.86 8.09 11.59
C ALA A 300 -10.73 9.02 12.07
N LYS A 301 -11.01 9.89 13.05
CA LYS A 301 -10.02 10.77 13.66
C LYS A 301 -8.96 9.99 14.45
N ALA A 302 -9.37 8.98 15.21
CA ALA A 302 -8.45 8.09 15.94
C ALA A 302 -7.57 7.23 15.00
N LEU A 303 -8.06 6.94 13.78
CA LEU A 303 -7.27 6.31 12.72
C LEU A 303 -6.22 7.27 12.15
N ALA A 304 -6.61 8.49 11.78
CA ALA A 304 -5.72 9.49 11.17
C ALA A 304 -4.60 10.00 12.10
N GLY A 305 -4.84 9.99 13.42
CA GLY A 305 -3.88 10.48 14.44
C GLY A 305 -2.82 9.45 14.89
N GLN A 306 -2.95 8.19 14.46
CA GLN A 306 -2.02 7.11 14.80
C GLN A 306 -1.90 6.17 13.60
N SER A 307 -1.28 6.65 12.52
CA SER A 307 -0.94 5.75 11.41
C SER A 307 0.19 4.80 11.85
N PRO A 308 0.05 3.46 11.72
CA PRO A 308 1.09 2.74 11.03
C PRO A 308 1.08 3.32 9.62
N SER A 309 2.19 3.93 9.24
CA SER A 309 2.37 4.71 8.02
C SER A 309 2.08 3.91 6.74
N HIS A 310 0.82 3.75 6.35
CA HIS A 310 0.43 3.04 5.11
C HIS A 310 -0.89 3.55 4.50
N GLU A 311 -0.96 4.81 4.04
CA GLU A 311 -1.79 5.34 2.92
C GLU A 311 -1.72 6.90 2.92
N GLY A 312 -1.52 7.66 1.82
CA GLY A 312 -1.51 7.35 0.39
C GLY A 312 -0.20 7.65 -0.37
N ALA A 313 -0.02 7.01 -1.53
CA ALA A 313 1.00 7.22 -2.56
C ALA A 313 2.52 7.04 -2.17
N PRO A 314 3.34 6.39 -3.03
CA PRO A 314 4.66 5.83 -2.67
C PRO A 314 5.74 6.86 -2.35
N SER A 315 6.27 6.79 -1.13
CA SER A 315 7.39 7.63 -0.68
C SER A 315 8.72 7.38 -1.40
N VAL A 316 8.89 6.22 -2.05
CA VAL A 316 10.11 5.80 -2.76
C VAL A 316 9.71 5.28 -4.15
N LEU A 317 10.36 5.78 -5.20
CA LEU A 317 10.27 5.25 -6.56
C LEU A 317 11.61 4.62 -6.93
N VAL A 318 11.60 3.34 -7.32
CA VAL A 318 12.80 2.65 -7.80
C VAL A 318 12.72 2.47 -9.31
N VAL A 319 13.71 2.95 -10.05
CA VAL A 319 13.76 2.89 -11.51
C VAL A 319 14.96 2.06 -11.94
N GLY A 320 14.72 0.92 -12.58
CA GLY A 320 15.81 0.06 -13.01
C GLY A 320 15.41 -1.36 -13.40
N GLY A 321 16.37 -2.26 -13.28
CA GLY A 321 16.28 -3.62 -13.79
C GLY A 321 15.75 -4.64 -12.79
N CYS A 322 14.89 -5.53 -13.29
CA CYS A 322 14.58 -6.81 -12.66
C CYS A 322 15.15 -7.92 -13.56
N ALA A 323 15.72 -8.97 -12.97
CA ALA A 323 16.33 -10.05 -13.74
C ALA A 323 16.01 -11.43 -13.14
N LEU A 324 16.21 -12.49 -13.93
CA LEU A 324 16.38 -13.85 -13.44
C LEU A 324 17.87 -14.13 -13.26
N ASP A 325 18.28 -14.40 -12.04
CA ASP A 325 19.61 -14.88 -11.74
C ASP A 325 19.62 -16.41 -11.83
N VAL A 326 20.52 -16.95 -12.66
CA VAL A 326 20.74 -18.36 -12.88
C VAL A 326 22.16 -18.68 -12.46
N LEU A 327 22.30 -19.36 -11.34
CA LEU A 327 23.58 -19.79 -10.80
C LEU A 327 23.78 -21.27 -11.13
N ALA A 328 24.76 -21.57 -11.98
CA ALA A 328 25.14 -22.92 -12.35
C ALA A 328 26.48 -23.28 -11.70
N LEU A 329 26.54 -24.45 -11.08
CA LEU A 329 27.74 -25.00 -10.47
C LEU A 329 28.11 -26.30 -11.16
N THR A 330 29.39 -26.44 -11.50
CA THR A 330 29.95 -27.70 -12.01
C THR A 330 31.25 -28.04 -11.27
N PRO A 331 31.47 -29.31 -10.86
CA PRO A 331 32.72 -29.73 -10.25
C PRO A 331 33.94 -29.60 -11.17
N ALA A 332 33.73 -29.66 -12.49
CA ALA A 332 34.79 -29.46 -13.47
C ALA A 332 34.20 -28.80 -14.71
N MET A 333 34.95 -27.86 -15.29
CA MET A 333 34.53 -27.19 -16.53
C MET A 333 35.29 -27.79 -17.70
N ILE A 334 34.63 -28.69 -18.43
CA ILE A 334 35.17 -29.28 -19.65
C ILE A 334 34.54 -28.54 -20.84
N PRO A 335 35.32 -27.78 -21.63
CA PRO A 335 34.81 -27.08 -22.80
C PRO A 335 34.26 -28.06 -23.85
N LYS A 336 33.27 -27.60 -24.64
CA LYS A 336 32.67 -28.34 -25.77
C LYS A 336 31.92 -29.64 -25.42
N THR A 337 31.54 -29.84 -24.17
CA THR A 337 30.66 -30.93 -23.72
C THR A 337 29.65 -30.46 -22.67
N SER A 338 28.65 -31.29 -22.37
CA SER A 338 27.74 -31.07 -21.24
C SER A 338 28.44 -31.41 -19.93
N ASN A 339 28.39 -30.48 -18.96
CA ASN A 339 29.01 -30.64 -17.65
C ASN A 339 27.93 -30.96 -16.61
N PRO A 340 27.99 -32.11 -15.89
CA PRO A 340 27.08 -32.40 -14.78
C PRO A 340 27.21 -31.37 -13.67
N GLY A 341 26.09 -30.89 -13.14
CA GLY A 341 26.09 -29.79 -12.19
C GLY A 341 24.75 -29.54 -11.52
N GLN A 342 24.68 -28.45 -10.77
CA GLN A 342 23.45 -27.95 -10.13
C GLN A 342 23.13 -26.57 -10.67
N VAL A 343 21.84 -26.29 -10.90
CA VAL A 343 21.35 -24.99 -11.36
C VAL A 343 20.34 -24.46 -10.36
N HIS A 344 20.56 -23.23 -9.92
CA HIS A 344 19.69 -22.52 -8.99
C HIS A 344 19.17 -21.26 -9.65
N HIS A 345 17.87 -21.05 -9.51
CA HIS A 345 17.19 -19.86 -9.97
C HIS A 345 16.82 -18.99 -8.77
N SER A 346 17.09 -17.71 -8.89
CA SER A 346 16.51 -16.68 -8.03
C SER A 346 16.12 -15.51 -8.90
N TYR A 347 15.09 -14.78 -8.52
CA TYR A 347 14.94 -13.45 -9.10
C TYR A 347 16.11 -12.60 -8.60
N GLY A 348 16.49 -11.63 -9.41
CA GLY A 348 17.64 -10.74 -9.28
C GLY A 348 17.28 -9.31 -9.69
N GLY A 349 18.29 -8.47 -9.85
CA GLY A 349 18.16 -7.07 -10.27
C GLY A 349 18.13 -6.10 -9.10
N VAL A 350 18.98 -5.08 -9.17
CA VAL A 350 19.18 -4.07 -8.12
C VAL A 350 17.87 -3.35 -7.80
N ALA A 351 17.13 -2.90 -8.82
CA ALA A 351 15.86 -2.23 -8.60
C ALA A 351 14.83 -3.14 -7.89
N ARG A 352 14.77 -4.42 -8.30
CA ARG A 352 13.87 -5.40 -7.67
C ARG A 352 14.25 -5.67 -6.23
N ASN A 353 15.53 -5.92 -5.95
CA ASN A 353 16.05 -6.16 -4.61
C ASN A 353 15.74 -4.99 -3.67
N ILE A 354 15.99 -3.76 -4.13
CA ILE A 354 15.72 -2.56 -3.34
C ILE A 354 14.22 -2.40 -3.09
N ALA A 355 13.38 -2.58 -4.11
CA ALA A 355 11.92 -2.46 -3.99
C ALA A 355 11.35 -3.51 -3.03
N GLU A 356 11.75 -4.78 -3.19
CA GLU A 356 11.31 -5.86 -2.31
C GLU A 356 11.76 -5.62 -0.86
N CYS A 357 13.03 -5.25 -0.63
CA CYS A 357 13.52 -5.00 0.72
C CYS A 357 12.81 -3.80 1.36
N CYS A 358 12.57 -2.72 0.61
CA CYS A 358 11.75 -1.59 1.06
C CYS A 358 10.36 -2.07 1.51
N ALA A 359 9.66 -2.82 0.64
CA ALA A 359 8.31 -3.31 0.94
C ALA A 359 8.26 -4.20 2.19
N ARG A 360 9.20 -5.14 2.32
CA ARG A 360 9.32 -6.02 3.51
C ARG A 360 9.57 -5.24 4.79
N LEU A 361 10.24 -4.08 4.72
CA LEU A 361 10.47 -3.20 5.87
C LEU A 361 9.27 -2.30 6.20
N GLY A 362 8.16 -2.43 5.48
CA GLY A 362 6.99 -1.57 5.63
C GLY A 362 7.20 -0.20 5.00
N GLN A 363 8.09 -0.08 4.00
CA GLN A 363 8.20 1.12 3.19
C GLN A 363 7.24 1.03 2.01
N ARG A 364 6.54 2.12 1.72
CA ARG A 364 5.75 2.21 0.48
C ARG A 364 6.64 2.57 -0.69
N VAL A 365 6.62 1.70 -1.68
CA VAL A 365 7.54 1.76 -2.81
C VAL A 365 6.80 1.45 -4.11
N ALA A 366 7.12 2.25 -5.13
CA ALA A 366 6.78 1.93 -6.51
C ALA A 366 8.04 1.52 -7.26
N ILE A 367 7.86 0.69 -8.27
CA ILE A 367 8.93 0.29 -9.17
C ILE A 367 8.54 0.59 -10.61
N ALA A 368 9.51 1.13 -11.34
CA ALA A 368 9.47 1.27 -12.78
C ALA A 368 10.53 0.34 -13.38
N THR A 369 10.08 -0.66 -14.14
CA THR A 369 10.93 -1.63 -14.82
C THR A 369 10.36 -2.02 -16.18
N ALA A 370 11.15 -2.74 -16.97
CA ALA A 370 10.70 -3.36 -18.21
C ALA A 370 11.01 -4.87 -18.15
N VAL A 371 9.99 -5.69 -18.39
CA VAL A 371 10.08 -7.15 -18.42
C VAL A 371 9.52 -7.69 -19.74
N GLY A 372 9.95 -8.87 -20.16
CA GLY A 372 9.35 -9.55 -21.30
C GLY A 372 7.96 -10.06 -20.95
N ASN A 373 7.09 -10.26 -21.95
CA ASN A 373 5.83 -11.00 -21.78
C ASN A 373 6.05 -12.52 -21.65
N ASP A 374 6.97 -12.92 -20.78
CA ASP A 374 7.32 -14.30 -20.51
C ASP A 374 6.93 -14.71 -19.08
N VAL A 375 7.11 -16.00 -18.77
CA VAL A 375 6.76 -16.55 -17.45
C VAL A 375 7.55 -15.85 -16.34
N VAL A 376 8.82 -15.55 -16.61
CA VAL A 376 9.73 -14.91 -15.66
C VAL A 376 9.25 -13.50 -15.32
N GLY A 377 8.92 -12.70 -16.33
CA GLY A 377 8.43 -11.33 -16.15
C GLY A 377 7.14 -11.30 -15.33
N LYS A 378 6.19 -12.20 -15.63
CA LYS A 378 4.94 -12.34 -14.87
C LYS A 378 5.18 -12.74 -13.42
N GLN A 379 6.12 -13.65 -13.16
CA GLN A 379 6.45 -14.09 -11.81
C GLN A 379 7.11 -12.98 -10.99
N ILE A 380 8.06 -12.24 -11.57
CA ILE A 380 8.71 -11.11 -10.90
C ILE A 380 7.68 -10.04 -10.51
N LEU A 381 6.80 -9.64 -11.44
CA LEU A 381 5.77 -8.65 -11.16
C LEU A 381 4.77 -9.15 -10.11
N GLY A 382 4.33 -10.40 -10.22
CA GLY A 382 3.41 -11.00 -9.25
C GLY A 382 3.99 -11.10 -7.83
N GLU A 383 5.29 -11.39 -7.67
CA GLU A 383 5.94 -11.41 -6.36
C GLU A 383 6.02 -10.00 -5.75
N LEU A 384 6.37 -8.99 -6.56
CA LEU A 384 6.37 -7.59 -6.13
C LEU A 384 4.97 -7.12 -5.73
N GLU A 385 3.95 -7.43 -6.52
CA GLU A 385 2.55 -7.10 -6.23
C GLU A 385 2.05 -7.78 -4.94
N SER A 386 2.44 -9.03 -4.70
CA SER A 386 2.11 -9.75 -3.46
C SER A 386 2.69 -9.11 -2.20
N LEU A 387 3.73 -8.28 -2.36
CA LEU A 387 4.35 -7.48 -1.30
C LEU A 387 3.84 -6.04 -1.25
N ASN A 388 2.77 -5.73 -1.98
CA ASN A 388 2.19 -4.40 -2.13
C ASN A 388 3.15 -3.35 -2.73
N VAL A 389 4.08 -3.78 -3.59
CA VAL A 389 4.87 -2.85 -4.42
C VAL A 389 3.98 -2.36 -5.56
N ASP A 390 3.96 -1.05 -5.78
CA ASP A 390 3.24 -0.47 -6.91
C ASP A 390 4.01 -0.70 -8.23
N THR A 391 3.45 -1.59 -9.06
CA THR A 391 3.98 -1.99 -10.38
C THR A 391 3.34 -1.23 -11.54
N SER A 392 2.51 -0.21 -11.29
CA SER A 392 1.79 0.55 -12.34
C SER A 392 2.70 1.26 -13.35
N SER A 393 3.98 1.47 -12.98
CA SER A 393 5.01 2.06 -13.84
C SER A 393 5.88 1.01 -14.55
N CYS A 394 5.54 -0.28 -14.43
CA CYS A 394 6.22 -1.36 -15.13
C CYS A 394 5.62 -1.60 -16.51
N VAL A 395 6.47 -1.96 -17.47
CA VAL A 395 6.03 -2.33 -18.83
C VAL A 395 6.38 -3.77 -19.13
N THR A 396 5.37 -4.47 -19.66
CA THR A 396 5.52 -5.80 -20.22
C THR A 396 5.65 -5.69 -21.74
N VAL A 397 6.70 -6.28 -22.30
CA VAL A 397 7.10 -6.08 -23.69
C VAL A 397 6.86 -7.34 -24.48
N GLU A 398 6.03 -7.23 -25.52
CA GLU A 398 5.73 -8.35 -26.41
C GLU A 398 6.96 -8.76 -27.22
N GLY A 399 7.23 -10.07 -27.29
CA GLY A 399 8.37 -10.63 -28.04
C GLY A 399 9.76 -10.42 -27.43
N ALA A 400 9.89 -9.64 -26.35
CA ALA A 400 11.15 -9.52 -25.61
C ALA A 400 11.26 -10.58 -24.50
N ARG A 401 12.49 -10.87 -24.07
CA ARG A 401 12.79 -11.74 -22.93
C ARG A 401 13.09 -10.89 -21.71
N THR A 402 12.59 -11.32 -20.55
CA THR A 402 12.97 -10.73 -19.27
C THR A 402 14.46 -10.88 -19.04
N ALA A 403 15.09 -9.85 -18.49
CA ALA A 403 16.53 -9.82 -18.29
C ALA A 403 16.99 -11.03 -17.48
N SER A 404 18.18 -11.55 -17.80
CA SER A 404 18.72 -12.74 -17.16
C SER A 404 20.22 -12.58 -16.94
N TYR A 405 20.68 -13.03 -15.77
CA TYR A 405 22.09 -13.11 -15.42
C TYR A 405 22.45 -14.57 -15.15
N VAL A 406 23.35 -15.13 -15.95
CA VAL A 406 23.80 -16.51 -15.82
C VAL A 406 25.25 -16.50 -15.33
N ALA A 407 25.50 -17.07 -14.16
CA ALA A 407 26.84 -17.23 -13.62
C ALA A 407 27.18 -18.72 -13.50
N VAL A 408 28.31 -19.12 -14.07
CA VAL A 408 28.83 -20.49 -13.99
C VAL A 408 30.11 -20.48 -13.17
N HIS A 409 30.12 -21.23 -12.07
CA HIS A 409 31.31 -21.45 -11.26
C HIS A 409 31.81 -22.88 -11.47
N GLY A 410 33.08 -22.99 -11.79
CA GLY A 410 33.82 -24.25 -11.90
C GLY A 410 34.86 -24.35 -10.79
N ASP A 411 35.27 -25.57 -10.49
CA ASP A 411 36.47 -25.82 -9.69
C ASP A 411 37.62 -26.16 -10.64
N ASP A 412 38.66 -25.35 -10.61
CA ASP A 412 39.90 -25.50 -11.37
C ASP A 412 40.97 -26.31 -10.62
N GLY A 413 40.62 -26.93 -9.47
CA GLY A 413 41.38 -28.05 -8.89
C GLY A 413 41.52 -28.08 -7.38
N GLY A 414 40.61 -27.50 -6.59
CA GLY A 414 40.75 -27.31 -5.15
C GLY A 414 39.64 -27.84 -4.23
N LEU A 415 38.45 -28.23 -4.71
CA LEU A 415 37.29 -28.58 -3.87
C LEU A 415 36.44 -29.75 -4.41
N ASN A 416 37.07 -30.91 -4.59
CA ASN A 416 36.41 -32.18 -4.93
C ASN A 416 35.45 -32.77 -3.85
N SER A 417 35.01 -32.01 -2.84
CA SER A 417 34.35 -32.59 -1.65
C SER A 417 33.07 -31.87 -1.18
N CYS A 418 32.44 -31.05 -2.00
CA CYS A 418 31.15 -30.45 -1.65
C CYS A 418 29.98 -31.40 -2.00
N GLY A 419 29.52 -32.19 -1.00
CA GLY A 419 28.31 -33.02 -1.14
C GLY A 419 27.03 -32.19 -1.42
N PRO A 420 25.86 -32.82 -1.63
CA PRO A 420 24.61 -32.16 -2.09
C PRO A 420 23.95 -31.24 -1.06
N SER A 421 24.64 -30.88 0.03
CA SER A 421 24.10 -30.02 1.08
C SER A 421 24.20 -28.55 0.72
N LEU A 422 23.25 -27.76 1.21
CA LEU A 422 23.22 -26.33 0.96
C LEU A 422 24.40 -25.54 1.54
N LYS A 423 24.98 -26.01 2.65
CA LYS A 423 26.19 -25.40 3.23
C LYS A 423 27.41 -25.62 2.34
N ALA A 424 27.47 -26.77 1.67
CA ALA A 424 28.52 -27.06 0.69
C ALA A 424 28.34 -26.23 -0.59
N PHE A 425 27.09 -26.01 -1.02
CA PHE A 425 26.73 -25.12 -2.14
C PHE A 425 27.21 -23.68 -1.91
N ALA A 426 26.85 -23.08 -0.78
CA ALA A 426 27.26 -21.72 -0.43
C ALA A 426 28.78 -21.57 -0.35
N LYS A 427 29.44 -22.53 0.31
CA LYS A 427 30.90 -22.55 0.41
C LYS A 427 31.55 -22.59 -0.97
N PHE A 428 31.04 -23.41 -1.88
CA PHE A 428 31.55 -23.52 -3.25
C PHE A 428 31.36 -22.23 -4.07
N VAL A 429 30.26 -21.51 -3.89
CA VAL A 429 30.05 -20.20 -4.55
C VAL A 429 31.00 -19.12 -3.99
N LEU A 430 31.24 -19.15 -2.67
CA LEU A 430 32.13 -18.20 -2.01
C LEU A 430 33.62 -18.52 -2.23
N SER A 431 33.96 -19.79 -2.47
CA SER A 431 35.34 -20.26 -2.65
C SER A 431 35.71 -20.60 -4.09
N GLY A 432 34.75 -20.74 -4.99
CA GLY A 432 34.94 -21.16 -6.37
C GLY A 432 35.09 -19.95 -7.29
N ASP A 433 36.01 -20.03 -8.24
CA ASP A 433 36.26 -18.94 -9.18
C ASP A 433 35.09 -18.82 -10.18
N LEU A 434 34.60 -17.60 -10.36
CA LEU A 434 33.63 -17.27 -11.40
C LEU A 434 34.29 -17.52 -12.76
N SER A 435 33.93 -18.63 -13.41
CA SER A 435 34.55 -19.00 -14.67
C SER A 435 33.92 -18.28 -15.86
N LEU A 436 32.60 -18.09 -15.83
CA LEU A 436 31.85 -17.41 -16.89
C LEU A 436 30.62 -16.71 -16.33
N ALA A 437 30.35 -15.50 -16.80
CA ALA A 437 29.07 -14.82 -16.60
C ALA A 437 28.52 -14.26 -17.92
N ILE A 438 27.20 -14.39 -18.11
CA ILE A 438 26.46 -13.78 -19.22
C ILE A 438 25.34 -12.92 -18.62
N ALA A 439 25.27 -11.65 -19.04
CA ALA A 439 24.26 -10.70 -18.59
C ALA A 439 23.47 -10.19 -19.80
N ASP A 440 22.20 -10.59 -19.91
CA ASP A 440 21.26 -10.06 -20.91
C ASP A 440 20.28 -9.09 -20.24
N PHE A 441 20.47 -7.80 -20.48
CA PHE A 441 19.66 -6.71 -19.93
C PHE A 441 19.03 -5.85 -21.05
N ALA A 442 18.93 -6.39 -22.26
CA ALA A 442 18.52 -5.61 -23.44
C ALA A 442 17.13 -4.99 -23.30
N VAL A 443 16.17 -5.71 -22.70
CA VAL A 443 14.79 -5.22 -22.48
C VAL A 443 14.75 -3.98 -21.61
N ILE A 444 15.67 -3.85 -20.66
CA ILE A 444 15.80 -2.69 -19.78
C ILE A 444 16.43 -1.52 -20.55
N GLU A 445 17.59 -1.73 -21.15
CA GLU A 445 18.32 -0.66 -21.83
C GLU A 445 17.54 -0.07 -23.03
N ALA A 446 16.84 -0.93 -23.79
CA ALA A 446 16.10 -0.52 -24.99
C ALA A 446 14.84 0.30 -24.67
N HIS A 447 14.22 0.13 -23.50
CA HIS A 447 12.87 0.67 -23.26
C HIS A 447 12.82 1.92 -22.41
N PHE A 448 13.74 2.10 -21.48
CA PHE A 448 13.78 3.30 -20.65
C PHE A 448 14.03 4.60 -21.44
N ALA A 449 14.62 4.51 -22.64
CA ALA A 449 14.93 5.66 -23.49
C ALA A 449 13.87 5.93 -24.59
N THR A 450 12.76 5.19 -24.62
CA THR A 450 11.71 5.35 -25.65
C THR A 450 10.96 6.68 -25.50
N GLN A 451 10.36 7.15 -26.60
CA GLN A 451 9.58 8.39 -26.62
C GLN A 451 8.32 8.34 -25.74
N GLU A 452 7.87 7.14 -25.36
CA GLU A 452 6.67 6.93 -24.53
C GLU A 452 7.01 6.74 -23.04
N MET A 453 8.07 5.97 -22.74
CA MET A 453 8.43 5.63 -21.36
C MET A 453 9.05 6.81 -20.61
N LEU A 454 10.03 7.48 -21.20
CA LEU A 454 10.78 8.53 -20.50
C LEU A 454 9.87 9.69 -20.03
N PRO A 455 8.91 10.22 -20.82
CA PRO A 455 7.96 11.21 -20.33
C PRO A 455 7.07 10.72 -19.18
N THR A 456 6.69 9.44 -19.19
CA THR A 456 5.88 8.84 -18.13
C THR A 456 6.67 8.72 -16.82
N LEU A 457 7.94 8.32 -16.89
CA LEU A 457 8.83 8.29 -15.74
C LEU A 457 9.12 9.66 -15.17
N ARG A 458 9.28 10.69 -16.03
CA ARG A 458 9.42 12.08 -15.57
C ARG A 458 8.22 12.51 -14.74
N ARG A 459 7.00 12.29 -15.25
CA ARG A 459 5.76 12.60 -14.51
C ARG A 459 5.68 11.84 -13.18
N ARG A 460 6.15 10.59 -13.15
CA ARG A 460 6.18 9.77 -11.93
C ARG A 460 7.26 10.24 -10.94
N VAL A 461 8.37 10.76 -11.40
CA VAL A 461 9.40 11.38 -10.55
C VAL A 461 8.90 12.70 -9.94
N GLU A 462 8.19 13.50 -10.73
CA GLU A 462 7.66 14.81 -10.33
C GLU A 462 6.46 14.72 -9.41
N SER A 463 5.84 13.55 -9.29
CA SER A 463 4.59 13.39 -8.55
C SER A 463 4.77 13.68 -7.05
N VAL A 464 3.74 14.26 -6.44
CA VAL A 464 3.80 14.83 -5.08
C VAL A 464 4.07 13.80 -3.99
N ASP A 465 3.76 12.53 -4.29
CA ASP A 465 3.87 11.36 -3.45
C ASP A 465 5.28 10.78 -3.31
N VAL A 466 6.13 10.99 -4.33
CA VAL A 466 7.50 10.49 -4.32
C VAL A 466 8.39 11.43 -3.50
N SER A 467 9.20 10.91 -2.58
CA SER A 467 10.18 11.69 -1.79
C SER A 467 11.63 11.27 -2.04
N PHE A 468 11.80 10.06 -2.57
CA PHE A 468 13.08 9.44 -2.89
C PHE A 468 12.97 8.73 -4.24
N VAL A 469 13.92 8.97 -5.14
CA VAL A 469 14.05 8.28 -6.42
C VAL A 469 15.34 7.48 -6.41
N VAL A 470 15.25 6.17 -6.61
CA VAL A 470 16.41 5.28 -6.70
C VAL A 470 16.66 4.94 -8.16
N LEU A 471 17.89 5.13 -8.61
CA LEU A 471 18.30 4.96 -10.00
C LEU A 471 19.37 3.87 -10.10
N ASP A 472 19.04 2.81 -10.81
CA ASP A 472 19.94 1.69 -11.12
C ASP A 472 20.99 2.09 -12.18
N GLY A 473 22.25 1.67 -11.99
CA GLY A 473 23.35 1.86 -12.95
C GLY A 473 23.13 1.25 -14.35
N ASN A 474 22.14 0.37 -14.54
CA ASN A 474 21.72 -0.12 -15.85
C ASN A 474 21.09 0.96 -16.74
N LEU A 475 20.61 2.07 -16.16
CA LEU A 475 20.04 3.16 -16.95
C LEU A 475 21.11 3.86 -17.81
N SER A 476 20.73 4.30 -19.00
CA SER A 476 21.63 5.05 -19.88
C SER A 476 21.91 6.45 -19.32
N ALA A 477 23.05 7.04 -19.66
CA ALA A 477 23.40 8.40 -19.22
C ALA A 477 22.33 9.45 -19.59
N ARG A 478 21.66 9.28 -20.74
CA ARG A 478 20.54 10.13 -21.18
C ARG A 478 19.34 10.02 -20.24
N VAL A 479 18.95 8.80 -19.86
CA VAL A 479 17.83 8.55 -18.95
C VAL A 479 18.18 9.05 -17.55
N LEU A 480 19.37 8.71 -17.04
CA LEU A 480 19.87 9.20 -15.75
C LEU A 480 19.86 10.72 -15.69
N SER A 481 20.49 11.40 -16.65
CA SER A 481 20.52 12.87 -16.71
C SER A 481 19.12 13.47 -16.67
N SER A 482 18.18 12.86 -17.37
CA SER A 482 16.81 13.35 -17.40
C SER A 482 16.11 13.15 -16.05
N LEU A 483 16.12 11.95 -15.48
CA LEU A 483 15.40 11.68 -14.23
C LEU A 483 15.99 12.45 -13.05
N ILE A 484 17.32 12.61 -13.02
CA ILE A 484 18.04 13.41 -12.03
C ILE A 484 17.60 14.88 -12.10
N GLU A 485 17.56 15.46 -13.30
CA GLU A 485 17.14 16.85 -13.49
C GLU A 485 15.71 17.10 -13.02
N HIS A 486 14.76 16.23 -13.41
CA HIS A 486 13.37 16.33 -12.98
C HIS A 486 13.21 16.12 -11.46
N ALA A 487 13.93 15.17 -10.88
CA ALA A 487 13.94 14.94 -9.44
C ALA A 487 14.39 16.20 -8.68
N PHE A 488 15.48 16.83 -9.12
CA PHE A 488 16.01 18.04 -8.47
C PHE A 488 15.10 19.25 -8.60
N VAL A 489 14.51 19.48 -9.78
CA VAL A 489 13.54 20.57 -10.01
C VAL A 489 12.33 20.40 -9.08
N SER A 490 11.92 19.16 -8.82
CA SER A 490 10.82 18.84 -7.91
C SER A 490 11.25 18.65 -6.45
N GLY A 491 12.51 18.95 -6.09
CA GLY A 491 13.02 18.87 -4.72
C GLY A 491 13.10 17.45 -4.15
N LYS A 492 13.20 16.43 -5.00
CA LYS A 492 13.27 15.01 -4.61
C LYS A 492 14.71 14.58 -4.34
N ARG A 493 14.89 13.68 -3.38
CA ARG A 493 16.18 13.02 -3.12
C ARG A 493 16.43 11.94 -4.18
N VAL A 494 17.66 11.84 -4.65
CA VAL A 494 18.08 10.84 -5.64
C VAL A 494 19.13 9.93 -5.02
N TRP A 495 18.90 8.62 -5.07
CA TRP A 495 19.89 7.60 -4.79
C TRP A 495 20.38 6.99 -6.10
N PHE A 496 21.68 6.98 -6.35
CA PHE A 496 22.27 6.21 -7.44
C PHE A 496 22.95 4.96 -6.90
N GLU A 497 22.55 3.81 -7.45
CA GLU A 497 23.11 2.50 -7.11
C GLU A 497 23.92 1.96 -8.31
N PRO A 498 25.26 1.97 -8.26
CA PRO A 498 26.10 1.35 -9.27
C PRO A 498 25.98 -0.16 -9.20
N ILE A 499 26.29 -0.83 -10.31
CA ILE A 499 26.16 -2.29 -10.41
C ILE A 499 27.43 -2.98 -10.95
N SER A 500 28.39 -2.18 -11.39
CA SER A 500 29.69 -2.61 -11.89
C SER A 500 30.60 -1.40 -12.11
N ILE A 501 31.91 -1.64 -12.15
CA ILE A 501 32.94 -0.67 -12.50
C ILE A 501 32.64 0.03 -13.85
N ALA A 502 32.16 -0.72 -14.84
CA ALA A 502 31.88 -0.15 -16.16
C ALA A 502 30.67 0.81 -16.13
N LYS A 503 29.60 0.42 -15.42
CA LYS A 503 28.34 1.17 -15.38
C LYS A 503 28.34 2.32 -14.37
N SER A 504 29.16 2.25 -13.31
CA SER A 504 29.33 3.35 -12.35
C SER A 504 29.79 4.65 -13.04
N ASN A 505 30.60 4.54 -14.10
CA ASN A 505 31.06 5.68 -14.91
C ASN A 505 29.95 6.41 -15.70
N ARG A 506 28.75 5.83 -15.85
CA ARG A 506 27.62 6.51 -16.52
C ARG A 506 27.15 7.71 -15.70
N PHE A 507 27.07 7.57 -14.38
CA PHE A 507 26.73 8.65 -13.46
C PHE A 507 27.79 9.75 -13.47
N VAL A 508 29.08 9.37 -13.48
CA VAL A 508 30.19 10.31 -13.65
C VAL A 508 30.05 11.11 -14.95
N GLY A 509 29.65 10.47 -16.06
CA GLY A 509 29.39 11.17 -17.32
C GLY A 509 28.33 12.26 -17.20
N VAL A 510 27.23 11.98 -16.50
CA VAL A 510 26.17 12.98 -16.23
C VAL A 510 26.70 14.14 -15.38
N LEU A 511 27.45 13.81 -14.33
CA LEU A 511 28.07 14.80 -13.44
C LEU A 511 29.02 15.73 -14.20
N VAL A 512 29.94 15.16 -14.99
CA VAL A 512 30.92 15.90 -15.79
C VAL A 512 30.25 16.87 -16.77
N HIS A 513 29.10 16.48 -17.35
CA HIS A 513 28.36 17.32 -18.29
C HIS A 513 27.49 18.39 -17.63
N ARG A 514 27.13 18.24 -16.35
CA ARG A 514 26.26 19.17 -15.61
C ARG A 514 26.79 19.50 -14.20
N PRO A 515 28.06 19.92 -14.04
CA PRO A 515 28.69 20.05 -12.72
C PRO A 515 27.98 21.08 -11.81
N ASP A 516 27.43 22.15 -12.39
CA ASP A 516 26.69 23.17 -11.64
C ASP A 516 25.39 22.64 -11.03
N MET A 517 24.72 21.71 -11.71
CA MET A 517 23.53 21.05 -11.19
C MET A 517 23.87 20.20 -9.96
N PHE A 518 24.94 19.41 -10.04
CA PHE A 518 25.38 18.57 -8.92
C PHE A 518 25.85 19.40 -7.73
N ARG A 519 26.56 20.51 -7.96
CA ARG A 519 26.91 21.45 -6.88
C ARG A 519 25.67 22.06 -6.21
N ARG A 520 24.72 22.54 -7.01
CA ARG A 520 23.49 23.21 -6.52
C ARG A 520 22.59 22.29 -5.72
N TYR A 521 22.47 21.03 -6.12
CA TYR A 521 21.56 20.05 -5.50
C TYR A 521 22.31 18.97 -4.70
N SER A 522 23.55 19.24 -4.28
CA SER A 522 24.41 18.26 -3.60
C SER A 522 23.74 17.58 -2.40
N SER A 523 22.97 18.30 -1.59
CA SER A 523 22.22 17.76 -0.45
C SER A 523 21.08 16.80 -0.80
N LEU A 524 20.70 16.71 -2.08
CA LEU A 524 19.69 15.77 -2.57
C LEU A 524 20.32 14.52 -3.20
N ILE A 525 21.65 14.44 -3.27
CA ILE A 525 22.38 13.39 -4.00
C ILE A 525 22.96 12.37 -3.03
N TYR A 526 22.47 11.15 -3.15
CA TYR A 526 22.94 9.97 -2.46
C TYR A 526 23.58 9.01 -3.48
N LEU A 527 24.74 8.48 -3.13
CA LEU A 527 25.45 7.49 -3.92
C LEU A 527 25.90 6.38 -2.99
N SER A 528 25.68 5.14 -3.40
CA SER A 528 26.39 4.02 -2.80
C SER A 528 27.46 3.52 -3.79
N ALA A 529 28.45 2.77 -3.29
CA ALA A 529 29.41 2.05 -4.13
C ALA A 529 30.12 0.98 -3.29
N ASN A 530 30.58 -0.09 -3.92
CA ASN A 530 31.67 -0.86 -3.32
C ASN A 530 33.03 -0.15 -3.50
N THR A 531 34.08 -0.66 -2.86
CA THR A 531 35.43 -0.05 -2.90
C THR A 531 35.98 0.10 -4.32
N LEU A 532 35.78 -0.90 -5.19
CA LEU A 532 36.25 -0.87 -6.57
C LEU A 532 35.50 0.16 -7.42
N GLU A 533 34.18 0.26 -7.24
CA GLU A 533 33.34 1.23 -7.94
C GLU A 533 33.64 2.67 -7.52
N ALA A 534 33.85 2.90 -6.22
CA ALA A 534 34.24 4.21 -5.69
C ALA A 534 35.59 4.65 -6.28
N MET A 535 36.59 3.76 -6.28
CA MET A 535 37.91 4.01 -6.88
C MET A 535 37.81 4.30 -8.38
N ALA A 536 36.99 3.55 -9.11
CA ALA A 536 36.80 3.72 -10.54
C ALA A 536 36.14 5.08 -10.88
N MET A 537 35.06 5.43 -10.18
CA MET A 537 34.37 6.72 -10.40
C MET A 537 35.28 7.90 -10.04
N ALA A 538 36.01 7.82 -8.92
CA ALA A 538 36.97 8.84 -8.52
C ALA A 538 38.11 8.97 -9.53
N THR A 539 38.64 7.86 -10.06
CA THR A 539 39.66 7.87 -11.13
C THR A 539 39.14 8.59 -12.37
N ALA A 540 37.91 8.29 -12.79
CA ALA A 540 37.29 8.92 -13.95
C ALA A 540 37.08 10.43 -13.74
N LEU A 541 36.65 10.86 -12.55
CA LEU A 541 36.52 12.28 -12.20
C LEU A 541 37.87 13.00 -12.16
N ARG A 542 38.90 12.38 -11.56
CA ARG A 542 40.25 12.97 -11.53
C ARG A 542 40.84 13.16 -12.90
N SER A 543 40.69 12.19 -13.78
CA SER A 543 41.16 12.31 -15.15
C SER A 543 40.38 13.37 -15.94
N LYS A 544 39.04 13.31 -15.92
CA LYS A 544 38.17 14.11 -16.79
C LYS A 544 37.92 15.54 -16.31
N VAL A 545 37.93 15.77 -15.00
CA VAL A 545 37.56 17.06 -14.38
C VAL A 545 38.75 17.74 -13.75
N PHE A 546 39.53 17.01 -12.95
CA PHE A 546 40.62 17.60 -12.15
C PHE A 546 41.99 17.53 -12.81
N HIS A 547 42.12 16.79 -13.91
CA HIS A 547 43.39 16.47 -14.59
C HIS A 547 44.49 15.99 -13.63
N LYS A 548 44.11 15.13 -12.68
CA LYS A 548 44.98 14.52 -11.66
C LYS A 548 45.14 13.01 -11.91
N PRO A 549 46.22 12.38 -11.39
CA PRO A 549 46.32 10.92 -11.34
C PRO A 549 45.17 10.32 -10.53
N GLY A 550 44.94 9.01 -10.65
CA GLY A 550 43.93 8.29 -9.87
C GLY A 550 44.10 8.49 -8.35
N PRO A 551 43.04 8.23 -7.56
CA PRO A 551 43.09 8.36 -6.11
C PRO A 551 44.13 7.40 -5.51
N SER A 552 44.88 7.87 -4.51
CA SER A 552 45.93 7.09 -3.84
C SER A 552 45.40 6.20 -2.71
N SER A 553 44.21 6.51 -2.19
CA SER A 553 43.52 5.74 -1.16
C SER A 553 42.00 5.80 -1.34
N LEU A 554 41.27 5.03 -0.53
CA LEU A 554 39.80 5.06 -0.54
C LEU A 554 39.24 6.37 0.00
N GLU A 555 39.89 6.95 1.02
CA GLU A 555 39.58 8.28 1.55
C GLU A 555 39.76 9.36 0.47
N ASP A 556 40.84 9.26 -0.31
CA ASP A 556 41.12 10.15 -1.43
C ASP A 556 40.06 10.04 -2.55
N ALA A 557 39.53 8.82 -2.75
CA ALA A 557 38.41 8.58 -3.65
C ALA A 557 37.09 9.18 -3.12
N ILE A 558 36.77 8.98 -1.83
CA ILE A 558 35.61 9.55 -1.14
C ILE A 558 35.64 11.08 -1.20
N GLU A 559 36.79 11.68 -0.94
CA GLU A 559 36.99 13.12 -1.05
C GLU A 559 36.75 13.62 -2.47
N THR A 560 37.30 12.92 -3.47
CA THR A 560 37.10 13.27 -4.89
C THR A 560 35.62 13.25 -5.27
N LEU A 561 34.89 12.22 -4.85
CA LEU A 561 33.47 12.05 -5.15
C LEU A 561 32.61 13.14 -4.48
N THR A 562 32.88 13.43 -3.21
CA THR A 562 32.11 14.41 -2.44
C THR A 562 32.33 15.84 -2.92
N ILE A 563 33.57 16.25 -3.18
CA ILE A 563 33.89 17.58 -3.75
C ILE A 563 33.25 17.78 -5.14
N SER A 564 32.98 16.69 -5.86
CA SER A 564 32.33 16.72 -7.18
C SER A 564 30.81 16.97 -7.12
N GLY A 565 30.23 17.11 -5.93
CA GLY A 565 28.81 17.43 -5.73
C GLY A 565 27.94 16.26 -5.26
N ILE A 566 28.53 15.14 -4.86
CA ILE A 566 27.82 14.04 -4.20
C ILE A 566 27.73 14.36 -2.70
N GLY A 567 26.57 14.80 -2.22
CA GLY A 567 26.43 15.26 -0.83
C GLY A 567 26.38 14.14 0.21
N HIS A 568 25.97 12.93 -0.19
CA HIS A 568 25.83 11.78 0.69
C HIS A 568 26.41 10.53 0.01
N LEU A 569 27.40 9.91 0.64
CA LEU A 569 28.13 8.76 0.09
C LEU A 569 28.19 7.62 1.10
N VAL A 570 27.89 6.40 0.63
CA VAL A 570 28.04 5.15 1.38
C VAL A 570 28.96 4.21 0.59
N VAL A 571 30.16 3.95 1.10
CA VAL A 571 31.09 3.00 0.49
C VAL A 571 31.08 1.69 1.26
N MET A 572 30.59 0.62 0.62
CA MET A 572 30.48 -0.71 1.18
C MET A 572 31.83 -1.44 1.12
N CYS A 573 32.32 -1.90 2.27
CA CYS A 573 33.62 -2.52 2.46
C CYS A 573 33.51 -4.01 2.86
N GLY A 574 32.38 -4.65 2.56
CA GLY A 574 32.14 -6.07 2.87
C GLY A 574 32.20 -6.35 4.38
N ALA A 575 33.07 -7.26 4.79
CA ALA A 575 33.24 -7.65 6.20
C ALA A 575 33.73 -6.51 7.11
N GLU A 576 34.32 -5.44 6.54
CA GLU A 576 34.71 -4.26 7.31
C GLU A 576 33.55 -3.27 7.56
N GLY A 577 32.38 -3.51 6.97
CA GLY A 577 31.20 -2.65 7.11
C GLY A 577 31.10 -1.60 6.01
N ALA A 578 30.90 -0.34 6.37
CA ALA A 578 30.80 0.76 5.41
C ALA A 578 31.47 2.05 5.91
N LEU A 579 31.92 2.85 4.95
CA LEU A 579 32.36 4.22 5.17
C LEU A 579 31.25 5.17 4.73
N VAL A 580 30.85 6.08 5.59
CA VAL A 580 29.76 7.03 5.36
C VAL A 580 30.31 8.46 5.39
N CYS A 581 29.96 9.26 4.39
CA CYS A 581 30.32 10.66 4.33
C CYS A 581 29.09 11.51 3.95
N SER A 582 28.85 12.60 4.67
CA SER A 582 27.68 13.47 4.48
C SER A 582 28.02 14.94 4.67
N GLY A 583 27.62 15.79 3.72
CA GLY A 583 27.78 17.24 3.79
C GLY A 583 29.21 17.74 3.62
N THR A 584 29.40 19.05 3.79
CA THR A 584 30.69 19.76 3.56
C THR A 584 31.73 19.51 4.65
N LYS A 585 31.35 18.87 5.77
CA LYS A 585 32.29 18.37 6.78
C LYS A 585 32.69 16.96 6.35
N GLN A 586 33.83 16.84 5.66
CA GLN A 586 34.46 15.62 5.12
C GLN A 586 34.82 14.54 6.19
N VAL A 587 34.07 14.43 7.28
CA VAL A 587 34.29 13.40 8.29
C VAL A 587 33.76 12.10 7.74
N ILE A 588 34.67 11.16 7.49
CA ILE A 588 34.36 9.80 7.09
C ILE A 588 34.06 9.00 8.37
N GLU A 589 32.80 8.58 8.53
CA GLU A 589 32.40 7.69 9.61
C GLU A 589 32.58 6.23 9.17
N LYS A 590 33.29 5.42 9.97
CA LYS A 590 33.36 3.96 9.78
C LYS A 590 32.27 3.29 10.62
N ILE A 591 31.41 2.53 9.95
CA ILE A 591 30.35 1.72 10.56
C ILE A 591 30.70 0.26 10.33
N ASN A 592 30.94 -0.49 11.42
CA ASN A 592 31.33 -1.90 11.33
C ASN A 592 30.18 -2.78 10.81
N ALA A 593 30.54 -3.84 10.08
CA ALA A 593 29.58 -4.87 9.69
C ALA A 593 29.02 -5.59 10.93
N GLN A 594 27.78 -6.07 10.81
CA GLN A 594 27.26 -7.04 11.76
C GLN A 594 28.00 -8.37 11.55
N TYR A 595 28.56 -8.94 12.61
CA TYR A 595 29.24 -10.22 12.54
C TYR A 595 28.29 -11.33 12.10
N VAL A 596 28.74 -12.13 11.13
CA VAL A 596 28.10 -13.36 10.65
C VAL A 596 29.17 -14.45 10.67
N ASP A 597 28.85 -15.62 11.23
CA ASP A 597 29.76 -16.76 11.16
C ASP A 597 30.00 -17.11 9.67
N PRO A 598 31.26 -17.23 9.21
CA PRO A 598 31.55 -17.60 7.82
C PRO A 598 30.85 -18.88 7.34
N ASN A 599 30.52 -19.80 8.25
CA ASN A 599 29.79 -21.03 7.95
C ASN A 599 28.27 -20.84 7.74
N ASP A 600 27.75 -19.66 8.06
CA ASP A 600 26.34 -19.28 7.88
C ASP A 600 26.14 -18.32 6.70
N ILE A 601 27.22 -17.89 6.02
CA ILE A 601 27.13 -17.12 4.78
C ILE A 601 26.67 -18.06 3.66
N VAL A 602 25.54 -17.73 3.04
CA VAL A 602 24.88 -18.51 1.99
C VAL A 602 25.01 -17.84 0.61
N ASN A 603 24.71 -16.54 0.52
CA ASN A 603 24.69 -15.80 -0.73
C ASN A 603 24.97 -14.32 -0.46
N THR A 604 26.00 -13.72 -1.05
CA THR A 604 26.32 -12.30 -0.86
C THR A 604 25.54 -11.36 -1.78
N ASN A 605 24.86 -11.91 -2.80
CA ASN A 605 24.08 -11.12 -3.75
C ASN A 605 22.90 -10.44 -3.06
N GLY A 606 22.65 -9.17 -3.41
CA GLY A 606 21.58 -8.35 -2.85
C GLY A 606 21.80 -7.86 -1.42
N ALA A 607 22.89 -8.23 -0.73
CA ALA A 607 23.19 -7.70 0.60
C ALA A 607 23.45 -6.18 0.59
N GLY A 608 24.15 -5.69 -0.45
CA GLY A 608 24.32 -4.25 -0.68
C GLY A 608 23.00 -3.54 -1.00
N ASP A 609 22.19 -4.13 -1.88
CA ASP A 609 20.85 -3.62 -2.22
C ASP A 609 19.94 -3.54 -0.98
N CYS A 610 19.97 -4.55 -0.11
CA CYS A 610 19.22 -4.56 1.14
C CYS A 610 19.75 -3.53 2.14
N LEU A 611 21.08 -3.30 2.18
CA LEU A 611 21.68 -2.22 2.97
C LEU A 611 21.16 -0.85 2.50
N VAL A 612 21.13 -0.64 1.19
CA VAL A 612 20.63 0.58 0.55
C VAL A 612 19.15 0.80 0.83
N ALA A 613 18.31 -0.22 0.58
CA ALA A 613 16.87 -0.16 0.85
C ALA A 613 16.56 0.14 2.31
N SER A 614 17.29 -0.50 3.24
CA SER A 614 17.15 -0.26 4.67
C SER A 614 17.59 1.14 5.07
N THR A 615 18.67 1.64 4.47
CA THR A 615 19.17 3.00 4.68
C THR A 615 18.14 4.02 4.19
N ILE A 616 17.60 3.86 2.98
CA ILE A 616 16.54 4.71 2.43
C ILE A 616 15.30 4.69 3.33
N THR A 617 14.87 3.51 3.77
CA THR A 617 13.74 3.36 4.70
C THR A 617 14.00 4.14 5.99
N GLY A 618 15.20 4.03 6.57
CA GLY A 618 15.62 4.82 7.72
C GLY A 618 15.57 6.34 7.49
N LEU A 619 16.11 6.81 6.36
CA LEU A 619 16.11 8.23 5.97
C LEU A 619 14.69 8.78 5.76
N THR A 620 13.77 7.97 5.23
CA THR A 620 12.36 8.38 5.10
C THR A 620 11.63 8.44 6.45
N ARG A 621 12.16 7.77 7.48
CA ARG A 621 11.68 7.81 8.87
C ARG A 621 12.41 8.86 9.72
N GLY A 622 13.22 9.72 9.10
CA GLY A 622 13.87 10.86 9.77
C GLY A 622 15.20 10.56 10.45
N LEU A 623 15.80 9.39 10.20
CA LEU A 623 17.19 9.13 10.64
C LEU A 623 18.18 9.93 9.80
N ASP A 624 19.34 10.25 10.37
CA ASP A 624 20.49 10.68 9.58
C ASP A 624 21.14 9.48 8.86
N LEU A 625 22.06 9.77 7.92
CA LEU A 625 22.66 8.74 7.08
C LEU A 625 23.48 7.72 7.88
N GLY A 626 24.26 8.15 8.87
CA GLY A 626 25.10 7.26 9.67
C GLY A 626 24.25 6.31 10.50
N ASP A 627 23.23 6.83 11.19
CA ASP A 627 22.28 6.02 11.96
C ASP A 627 21.45 5.09 11.08
N ALA A 628 21.04 5.54 9.89
CA ALA A 628 20.34 4.70 8.93
C ALA A 628 21.21 3.52 8.45
N VAL A 629 22.48 3.77 8.09
CA VAL A 629 23.41 2.70 7.69
C VAL A 629 23.72 1.75 8.85
N ARG A 630 23.88 2.27 10.07
CA ARG A 630 24.10 1.45 11.27
C ARG A 630 22.95 0.48 11.53
N ARG A 631 21.70 0.92 11.31
CA ARG A 631 20.50 0.06 11.40
C ARG A 631 20.33 -0.86 10.19
N ALA A 632 20.98 -0.57 9.07
CA ALA A 632 20.93 -1.40 7.88
C ALA A 632 21.90 -2.61 7.92
N MET A 633 23.04 -2.49 8.62
CA MET A 633 24.05 -3.58 8.73
C MET A 633 23.48 -4.95 9.14
N PRO A 634 22.58 -5.05 10.13
CA PRO A 634 21.99 -6.32 10.54
C PRO A 634 21.06 -6.92 9.47
N ILE A 635 20.41 -6.08 8.66
CA ILE A 635 19.54 -6.52 7.56
C ILE A 635 20.38 -7.05 6.40
N ALA A 636 21.50 -6.40 6.10
CA ALA A 636 22.50 -6.93 5.17
C ALA A 636 23.06 -8.28 5.66
N ALA A 637 23.38 -8.40 6.95
CA ALA A 637 23.82 -9.65 7.56
C ALA A 637 22.77 -10.77 7.49
N LEU A 638 21.49 -10.46 7.65
CA LEU A 638 20.40 -11.43 7.46
C LEU A 638 20.26 -11.87 5.99
N THR A 639 20.59 -10.97 5.06
CA THR A 639 20.56 -11.23 3.62
C THR A 639 21.68 -12.17 3.21
N VAL A 640 22.90 -11.98 3.75
CA VAL A 640 24.01 -12.89 3.40
C VAL A 640 23.79 -14.34 3.87
N GLN A 641 22.92 -14.55 4.86
CA GLN A 641 22.52 -15.87 5.36
C GLN A 641 21.33 -16.49 4.61
N SER A 642 20.79 -15.80 3.60
CA SER A 642 19.64 -16.23 2.81
C SER A 642 20.08 -16.87 1.49
N ARG A 643 19.22 -17.73 0.92
CA ARG A 643 19.39 -18.21 -0.46
C ARG A 643 18.97 -17.15 -1.49
N LYS A 644 17.95 -16.38 -1.14
CA LYS A 644 17.40 -15.29 -1.98
C LYS A 644 18.24 -14.03 -1.80
N SER A 645 18.27 -13.20 -2.84
CA SER A 645 18.92 -11.88 -2.84
C SER A 645 18.29 -10.88 -1.85
N VAL A 646 17.07 -11.18 -1.37
CA VAL A 646 16.42 -10.47 -0.26
C VAL A 646 15.96 -11.53 0.74
N SER A 647 16.35 -11.38 2.01
CA SER A 647 15.99 -12.36 3.04
C SER A 647 14.50 -12.32 3.38
N GLU A 648 13.85 -13.47 3.38
CA GLU A 648 12.43 -13.61 3.74
C GLU A 648 12.17 -13.28 5.23
N LYS A 649 13.22 -13.26 6.04
CA LYS A 649 13.16 -12.88 7.46
C LYS A 649 13.08 -11.36 7.67
N ILE A 650 13.29 -10.57 6.61
CA ILE A 650 13.19 -9.11 6.68
C ILE A 650 11.74 -8.72 6.95
N ASN A 651 11.53 -7.91 7.98
CA ASN A 651 10.22 -7.43 8.40
C ASN A 651 10.34 -6.04 9.05
N PRO A 652 9.24 -5.29 9.22
CA PRO A 652 9.29 -3.90 9.67
C PRO A 652 9.93 -3.68 11.05
N SER A 653 9.88 -4.69 11.94
CA SER A 653 10.39 -4.58 13.31
C SER A 653 11.91 -4.45 13.39
N LEU A 654 12.63 -4.85 12.32
CA LEU A 654 14.10 -4.85 12.28
C LEU A 654 14.69 -3.43 12.27
N LEU A 655 13.94 -2.43 11.82
CA LEU A 655 14.38 -1.03 11.87
C LEU A 655 13.95 -0.32 13.16
N THR A 656 12.91 -0.80 13.85
CA THR A 656 12.36 -0.19 15.06
C THR A 656 13.00 -0.73 16.34
N ASN A 657 13.39 -2.01 16.35
CA ASN A 657 14.02 -2.62 17.51
C ASN A 657 15.45 -2.11 17.70
N THR A 658 15.65 -1.34 18.78
CA THR A 658 16.96 -1.01 19.36
C THR A 658 17.67 -2.22 20.00
N GLY A 659 17.06 -3.41 19.93
CA GLY A 659 17.43 -4.63 20.64
C GLY A 659 18.08 -5.71 19.76
N LEU A 660 18.94 -5.34 18.81
CA LEU A 660 19.94 -6.32 18.37
C LEU A 660 20.97 -6.46 19.49
N PRO A 661 21.40 -7.69 19.83
CA PRO A 661 22.33 -7.90 20.92
C PRO A 661 23.56 -7.03 20.68
N ARG A 662 23.81 -6.09 21.60
CA ARG A 662 25.10 -5.39 21.64
C ARG A 662 26.17 -6.46 21.53
N ALA A 663 26.97 -6.40 20.47
CA ALA A 663 28.19 -7.17 20.40
C ALA A 663 28.90 -6.95 21.73
N ARG A 664 29.15 -8.05 22.46
CA ARG A 664 30.09 -7.98 23.58
C ARG A 664 31.40 -7.55 22.95
N LEU A 665 31.89 -6.38 23.39
CA LEU A 665 33.23 -5.89 23.11
C LEU A 665 34.28 -6.95 23.45
#